data_AF-A0A0X3BQU9-F1
#
_entry.id   AF-A0A0X3BQU9-F1
#
_cell.length_a   1.000
_cell.length_b   1.000
_cell.length_c   1.000
_cell.angle_alpha   90.00
_cell.angle_beta   90.00
_cell.angle_gamma   90.00
#
_symmetry.space_group_name_H-M   'P 1'
#
loop_
_entity.id
_entity.type
_entity.pdbx_description
1 polymer ?
#
loop_
_entity_poly.entity_id
_entity_poly.type
_entity_poly.pdbx_seq_one_letter_code
_entity_poly.pdbx_strand_id
1 'polypeptide(L)'
;MILFGVLFRMFWSGRRERSRTPDLPTPRLPLCGDSSKQGRITSTLLIHAEVCERLEFTKDVGMAICAERPKVFGCSLELFWSGRRERSRTPDLPTPRLPLCGDSSKQGRITSTLLIHAEVCERLEFTKDVGMAICAERPKVSQTAEYIRACNPRPRDLEDTGRTIRERHHSSEVPNGTSKSWGGDGRYRTRRFTGLMTFIYGNGNLPFMTGEDSNPPVFSLGFDVHYSCQLNSGFRPEMAKGRRNLKDSYFNPDTKEDLGRVIDRSFRPATEILLDLLDEGFRCAFGISGVMLEHLEEWYPDTLELLSHAATHRNAEVLAQTYYHSVAGLFADPQEFVDELLMHRDLMKEHFSVVPTTFAHTDYPITPATAEALAGSGIGAAIIEGAAAERDPNHTYTYHGLPVLVTHCDLADDIAVRFPWREWDRWPLMADQYAKWVSVSPGECVTLFLDYRIFGDIFGQETGILEFLRALPSALADVGVRTVHPSDVAQNSPYGDIGETAGPTGPGNSQGQQRTILQHSALEALEAAGSLVADREIWCYLLDTEHIRRMAMRPTACGRPLYAVSHQETYDYFASFMRILSHLEERSATSARSQRATLSLRCVPPESAFYFSSYDRPAGYAAHSLQELANMLEFTPDDVVRYHVERGDFYRWVDQVIGDAKLAKEIQDIEDRARLGSAVQERIDTLWKRLR
;
A
#
# COMPACT_ATOMS: atom_id res chain seq x y z
N MET A 1 -39.43 42.20 5.99
CA MET A 1 -40.14 41.16 5.21
C MET A 1 -39.74 41.30 3.76
N ILE A 2 -39.25 40.20 3.16
CA ILE A 2 -39.20 39.90 1.70
C ILE A 2 -38.73 41.02 0.75
N LEU A 3 -37.46 40.95 0.34
CA LEU A 3 -36.96 41.26 -1.01
C LEU A 3 -36.24 39.98 -1.52
N PHE A 4 -36.33 39.54 -2.77
CA PHE A 4 -35.71 40.11 -4.00
C PHE A 4 -34.19 40.36 -3.85
N GLY A 5 -33.28 39.87 -4.71
CA GLY A 5 -33.41 38.95 -5.85
C GLY A 5 -32.38 39.23 -6.97
N VAL A 6 -32.16 38.24 -7.84
CA VAL A 6 -31.41 38.31 -9.13
C VAL A 6 -29.86 38.30 -9.07
N LEU A 7 -29.29 37.58 -10.04
CA LEU A 7 -27.87 37.34 -10.32
C LEU A 7 -27.01 38.61 -10.52
N PHE A 8 -25.69 38.46 -10.33
CA PHE A 8 -24.69 39.20 -11.12
C PHE A 8 -23.45 38.34 -11.44
N ARG A 9 -23.13 38.18 -12.73
CA ARG A 9 -21.81 37.72 -13.22
C ARG A 9 -20.94 38.96 -13.46
N MET A 10 -19.63 38.88 -13.20
CA MET A 10 -18.66 39.85 -13.71
C MET A 10 -17.57 39.18 -14.54
N PHE A 11 -17.58 39.47 -15.84
CA PHE A 11 -16.39 39.36 -16.69
C PHE A 11 -15.46 40.55 -16.42
N TRP A 12 -14.15 40.36 -16.57
CA TRP A 12 -13.22 41.48 -16.73
C TRP A 12 -12.40 41.31 -18.01
N SER A 13 -12.59 42.23 -18.96
CA SER A 13 -11.85 42.27 -20.23
C SER A 13 -11.27 43.66 -20.45
N GLY A 14 -9.93 43.74 -20.51
CA GLY A 14 -9.18 45.00 -20.50
C GLY A 14 -8.26 45.16 -21.70
N ARG A 15 -8.81 45.23 -22.93
CA ARG A 15 -8.01 45.45 -24.14
C ARG A 15 -7.74 46.96 -24.36
N ARG A 16 -6.47 47.35 -24.45
CA ARG A 16 -6.04 48.64 -25.05
C ARG A 16 -5.00 48.36 -26.13
N GLU A 17 -5.02 49.16 -27.19
CA GLU A 17 -4.21 48.97 -28.39
C GLU A 17 -3.43 50.25 -28.75
N ARG A 18 -2.17 50.08 -29.20
CA ARG A 18 -1.36 51.01 -30.03
C ARG A 18 -0.98 52.37 -29.42
N SER A 19 0.09 53.04 -29.87
CA SER A 19 1.39 52.60 -30.43
C SER A 19 2.35 53.81 -30.51
N ARG A 20 3.68 53.59 -30.36
CA ARG A 20 4.76 54.14 -31.21
C ARG A 20 6.17 53.96 -30.58
N THR A 21 7.06 53.42 -31.40
CA THR A 21 8.54 53.46 -31.37
C THR A 21 9.04 54.86 -31.84
N PRO A 22 10.35 55.25 -31.77
CA PRO A 22 11.51 54.38 -32.03
C PRO A 22 12.86 54.65 -31.30
N ASP A 23 13.85 53.87 -31.78
CA ASP A 23 15.29 54.09 -31.86
C ASP A 23 16.28 53.25 -31.01
N LEU A 24 17.46 53.08 -31.62
CA LEU A 24 18.52 52.08 -31.47
C LEU A 24 19.82 52.76 -30.95
N PRO A 25 20.99 52.08 -30.77
CA PRO A 25 21.36 50.69 -31.08
C PRO A 25 22.12 49.93 -29.96
N THR A 26 22.47 48.67 -30.24
CA THR A 26 23.52 47.90 -29.53
C THR A 26 24.94 48.33 -29.97
N PRO A 27 25.97 47.91 -29.20
CA PRO A 27 27.14 47.31 -29.84
C PRO A 27 27.52 45.93 -29.25
N ARG A 28 28.54 45.29 -29.82
CA ARG A 28 28.98 43.90 -29.55
C ARG A 28 30.28 43.83 -28.72
N LEU A 29 30.61 42.60 -28.31
CA LEU A 29 31.89 42.10 -27.78
C LEU A 29 33.17 42.74 -28.36
N PRO A 30 34.26 42.72 -27.57
CA PRO A 30 35.50 42.11 -28.04
C PRO A 30 35.99 40.95 -27.14
N LEU A 31 37.10 40.32 -27.55
CA LEU A 31 37.67 39.07 -27.00
C LEU A 31 38.97 39.28 -26.19
N CYS A 32 39.36 38.23 -25.48
CA CYS A 32 40.68 37.93 -24.90
C CYS A 32 41.15 38.74 -23.67
N GLY A 33 41.60 37.97 -22.65
CA GLY A 33 42.23 38.45 -21.42
C GLY A 33 42.65 37.25 -20.57
N ASP A 34 43.85 36.72 -20.83
CA ASP A 34 44.34 35.48 -20.22
C ASP A 34 44.92 35.72 -18.82
N SER A 35 44.47 34.95 -17.82
CA SER A 35 45.16 34.87 -16.52
C SER A 35 44.84 33.59 -15.76
N SER A 36 45.88 32.93 -15.26
CA SER A 36 45.80 31.64 -14.58
C SER A 36 45.61 31.78 -13.07
N LYS A 37 44.90 30.83 -12.44
CA LYS A 37 45.21 30.30 -11.09
C LYS A 37 44.41 29.04 -10.70
N GLN A 38 45.15 27.94 -10.58
CA GLN A 38 45.05 26.96 -9.48
C GLN A 38 43.66 26.40 -9.10
N GLY A 39 43.09 25.54 -9.96
CA GLY A 39 42.14 24.53 -9.49
C GLY A 39 42.85 23.41 -8.72
N ARG A 40 42.49 23.18 -7.45
CA ARG A 40 42.87 21.96 -6.71
C ARG A 40 41.81 20.88 -6.98
N ILE A 41 42.20 19.80 -7.65
CA ILE A 41 41.41 18.57 -7.70
C ILE A 41 41.80 17.72 -6.49
N THR A 42 40.96 17.67 -5.47
CA THR A 42 41.07 16.70 -4.37
C THR A 42 40.19 15.48 -4.69
N SER A 43 40.81 14.44 -5.23
CA SER A 43 40.16 13.15 -5.45
C SER A 43 39.96 12.43 -4.11
N THR A 44 38.78 12.54 -3.51
CA THR A 44 38.43 11.79 -2.29
C THR A 44 38.18 10.33 -2.64
N LEU A 45 39.15 9.47 -2.32
CA LEU A 45 39.03 8.02 -2.48
C LEU A 45 38.21 7.46 -1.31
N LEU A 46 36.92 7.22 -1.53
CA LEU A 46 36.04 6.53 -0.56
C LEU A 46 36.39 5.04 -0.52
N ILE A 47 37.28 4.67 0.41
CA ILE A 47 37.50 3.28 0.81
C ILE A 47 36.41 2.92 1.82
N HIS A 48 35.45 2.09 1.40
CA HIS A 48 34.49 1.48 2.33
C HIS A 48 35.25 0.39 3.13
N ALA A 49 35.43 0.61 4.43
CA ALA A 49 36.01 -0.36 5.34
C ALA A 49 34.89 -1.15 6.02
N GLU A 50 34.67 -2.38 5.58
CA GLU A 50 33.62 -3.26 6.08
C GLU A 50 34.06 -3.90 7.41
N VAL A 51 33.57 -3.37 8.53
CA VAL A 51 33.91 -3.83 9.89
C VAL A 51 33.01 -4.99 10.31
N CYS A 52 33.39 -6.20 9.91
CA CYS A 52 32.78 -7.44 10.39
C CYS A 52 33.30 -7.85 11.78
N GLU A 53 32.77 -7.25 12.86
CA GLU A 53 33.03 -7.74 14.21
C GLU A 53 32.26 -9.03 14.51
N ARG A 54 32.99 -10.16 14.50
CA ARG A 54 32.52 -11.42 15.08
C ARG A 54 32.64 -11.38 16.59
N LEU A 55 31.51 -11.31 17.30
CA LEU A 55 31.46 -11.58 18.74
C LEU A 55 31.20 -13.07 19.01
N GLU A 56 32.25 -13.88 18.96
CA GLU A 56 32.24 -15.22 19.54
C GLU A 56 32.52 -15.13 21.05
N PHE A 57 31.48 -15.26 21.88
CA PHE A 57 31.62 -15.43 23.33
C PHE A 57 31.10 -16.79 23.78
N THR A 58 32.01 -17.77 23.87
CA THR A 58 31.80 -18.97 24.68
C THR A 58 31.80 -18.59 26.16
N LYS A 59 30.81 -19.08 26.91
CA LYS A 59 30.87 -19.13 28.38
C LYS A 59 32.06 -19.99 28.81
N ASP A 60 32.62 -19.73 29.99
CA ASP A 60 32.47 -20.69 31.10
C ASP A 60 32.92 -20.15 32.47
N VAL A 61 32.70 -20.96 33.50
CA VAL A 61 32.60 -20.55 34.91
C VAL A 61 33.82 -20.97 35.74
N GLY A 62 34.42 -19.99 36.42
CA GLY A 62 34.80 -20.14 37.83
C GLY A 62 36.14 -20.79 38.23
N MET A 63 36.80 -20.12 39.18
CA MET A 63 37.82 -20.60 40.11
C MET A 63 39.24 -20.97 39.61
N ALA A 64 40.15 -20.11 40.05
CA ALA A 64 41.60 -20.26 40.27
C ALA A 64 42.15 -21.63 40.68
N ILE A 65 43.42 -21.89 40.28
CA ILE A 65 44.56 -22.09 41.20
C ILE A 65 45.90 -21.88 40.43
N CYS A 66 47.03 -21.79 41.16
CA CYS A 66 48.33 -21.32 40.68
C CYS A 66 49.16 -22.31 39.82
N ALA A 67 50.09 -21.74 39.03
CA ALA A 67 51.35 -22.31 38.48
C ALA A 67 51.23 -23.55 37.56
N GLU A 68 51.78 -23.56 36.34
CA GLU A 68 53.22 -23.54 36.04
C GLU A 68 53.57 -23.05 34.60
N ARG A 69 54.87 -23.03 34.26
CA ARG A 69 55.48 -22.77 32.94
C ARG A 69 56.59 -23.83 32.71
N PRO A 70 57.11 -24.03 31.47
CA PRO A 70 56.55 -23.81 30.12
C PRO A 70 56.81 -25.00 29.17
N LYS A 71 56.43 -24.90 27.87
CA LYS A 71 57.35 -25.19 26.73
C LYS A 71 56.82 -24.82 25.32
N VAL A 72 57.49 -23.80 24.77
CA VAL A 72 57.79 -23.46 23.37
C VAL A 72 57.48 -24.52 22.30
N PHE A 73 56.74 -24.13 21.24
CA PHE A 73 57.14 -24.07 19.81
C PHE A 73 55.91 -23.69 18.94
N GLY A 74 55.93 -22.75 17.99
CA GLY A 74 56.91 -21.68 17.75
C GLY A 74 57.10 -21.31 16.27
N CYS A 75 56.48 -20.23 15.79
CA CYS A 75 57.00 -19.36 14.71
C CYS A 75 56.20 -18.04 14.65
N SER A 76 56.88 -16.95 14.29
CA SER A 76 56.35 -15.57 14.28
C SER A 76 56.21 -15.02 12.86
N LEU A 77 55.43 -13.95 12.70
CA LEU A 77 55.51 -13.06 11.54
C LEU A 77 55.90 -11.66 12.02
N GLU A 78 57.10 -11.20 11.69
CA GLU A 78 57.52 -9.79 11.85
C GLU A 78 57.55 -9.10 10.49
N LEU A 79 57.21 -7.81 10.48
CA LEU A 79 57.25 -6.94 9.31
C LEU A 79 58.64 -6.34 9.14
N PHE A 80 59.19 -6.36 7.93
CA PHE A 80 60.23 -5.40 7.53
C PHE A 80 60.07 -4.92 6.09
N TRP A 81 60.49 -3.69 5.83
CA TRP A 81 60.22 -2.92 4.61
C TRP A 81 61.53 -2.54 3.91
N SER A 82 61.66 -2.79 2.60
CA SER A 82 62.48 -2.06 1.59
C SER A 82 62.60 -2.88 0.30
N GLY A 83 63.11 -2.32 -0.83
CA GLY A 83 63.67 -3.21 -1.88
C GLY A 83 63.64 -2.83 -3.38
N ARG A 84 62.99 -1.76 -3.84
CA ARG A 84 63.30 -1.00 -5.11
C ARG A 84 63.83 -1.78 -6.37
N ARG A 85 63.03 -1.79 -7.46
CA ARG A 85 63.38 -2.02 -8.92
C ARG A 85 63.77 -3.48 -9.30
N GLU A 86 63.63 -3.98 -10.54
CA GLU A 86 63.94 -3.37 -11.86
C GLU A 86 63.05 -3.85 -13.07
N ARG A 87 63.57 -3.99 -14.32
CA ARG A 87 62.79 -4.02 -15.60
C ARG A 87 63.15 -5.13 -16.63
N SER A 88 62.13 -5.74 -17.26
CA SER A 88 62.06 -6.24 -18.67
C SER A 88 60.58 -6.50 -19.05
N ARG A 89 60.02 -6.59 -20.28
CA ARG A 89 60.39 -6.42 -21.72
C ARG A 89 60.67 -7.63 -22.66
N THR A 90 59.61 -8.02 -23.40
CA THR A 90 59.50 -8.27 -24.89
C THR A 90 60.27 -9.42 -25.57
N PRO A 91 59.87 -9.92 -26.78
CA PRO A 91 58.81 -9.50 -27.73
C PRO A 91 57.68 -10.58 -27.89
N ASP A 92 57.00 -10.97 -29.01
CA ASP A 92 57.05 -10.70 -30.48
C ASP A 92 55.67 -10.97 -31.20
N LEU A 93 55.66 -11.41 -32.47
CA LEU A 93 54.56 -11.39 -33.49
C LEU A 93 54.50 -12.73 -34.33
N PRO A 94 53.66 -12.96 -35.40
CA PRO A 94 52.88 -12.01 -36.24
C PRO A 94 51.45 -12.40 -36.74
N THR A 95 50.84 -11.42 -37.41
CA THR A 95 49.55 -11.33 -38.16
C THR A 95 49.57 -12.01 -39.56
N PRO A 96 48.47 -12.16 -40.36
CA PRO A 96 47.93 -11.02 -41.18
C PRO A 96 46.48 -11.03 -41.77
N ARG A 97 46.09 -9.84 -42.26
CA ARG A 97 45.08 -9.45 -43.30
C ARG A 97 43.65 -9.00 -42.89
N LEU A 98 43.23 -7.89 -43.53
CA LEU A 98 41.91 -7.25 -43.58
C LEU A 98 41.45 -7.17 -45.06
N PRO A 99 40.17 -6.86 -45.36
CA PRO A 99 39.82 -5.47 -45.70
C PRO A 99 38.43 -4.94 -45.24
N LEU A 100 38.43 -3.69 -44.77
CA LEU A 100 37.47 -2.58 -45.00
C LEU A 100 35.94 -2.72 -44.79
N CYS A 101 35.44 -1.89 -43.84
CA CYS A 101 34.22 -1.05 -43.82
C CYS A 101 32.81 -1.63 -44.15
N GLY A 102 31.84 -1.41 -43.24
CA GLY A 102 30.44 -1.82 -43.43
C GLY A 102 29.36 -1.30 -42.46
N ASP A 103 29.61 -0.20 -41.74
CA ASP A 103 28.61 0.66 -41.04
C ASP A 103 27.72 0.13 -39.88
N SER A 104 27.14 1.10 -39.15
CA SER A 104 26.08 1.03 -38.11
C SER A 104 26.41 0.35 -36.77
N SER A 105 26.28 1.11 -35.67
CA SER A 105 26.45 0.63 -34.29
C SER A 105 25.19 0.88 -33.46
N LYS A 106 24.66 -0.18 -32.83
CA LYS A 106 23.77 -0.13 -31.66
C LYS A 106 23.69 -1.53 -31.05
N GLN A 107 24.31 -1.74 -29.88
CA GLN A 107 24.18 -2.96 -29.09
C GLN A 107 23.82 -2.58 -27.64
N GLY A 108 22.59 -2.88 -27.25
CA GLY A 108 22.18 -2.84 -25.85
C GLY A 108 22.80 -4.01 -25.08
N ARG A 109 23.09 -3.82 -23.79
CA ARG A 109 23.43 -4.91 -22.88
C ARG A 109 22.16 -5.38 -22.18
N ILE A 110 21.85 -6.67 -22.32
CA ILE A 110 20.92 -7.37 -21.44
C ILE A 110 21.72 -7.82 -20.22
N THR A 111 21.26 -7.47 -19.02
CA THR A 111 21.78 -8.00 -17.75
C THR A 111 20.62 -8.63 -16.99
N SER A 112 20.53 -9.95 -17.02
CA SER A 112 19.52 -10.71 -16.29
C SER A 112 19.88 -10.78 -14.81
N THR A 113 19.08 -10.14 -13.96
CA THR A 113 19.20 -10.26 -12.49
C THR A 113 18.32 -11.40 -12.01
N LEU A 114 18.91 -12.39 -11.35
CA LEU A 114 18.18 -13.51 -10.76
C LEU A 114 17.75 -13.14 -9.33
N LEU A 115 16.46 -12.88 -9.12
CA LEU A 115 15.88 -12.72 -7.79
C LEU A 115 15.75 -14.09 -7.11
N ILE A 116 16.27 -14.20 -5.88
CA ILE A 116 16.07 -15.35 -5.01
C ILE A 116 15.32 -14.84 -3.78
N HIS A 117 14.07 -15.27 -3.61
CA HIS A 117 13.28 -15.00 -2.42
C HIS A 117 13.85 -15.77 -1.22
N ALA A 118 14.02 -15.11 -0.08
CA ALA A 118 14.44 -15.71 1.17
C ALA A 118 13.33 -15.55 2.22
N GLU A 119 12.57 -16.63 2.44
CA GLU A 119 11.44 -16.66 3.38
C GLU A 119 11.94 -16.91 4.81
N VAL A 120 11.70 -15.96 5.71
CA VAL A 120 12.13 -16.04 7.12
C VAL A 120 10.94 -16.36 8.01
N CYS A 121 10.81 -17.63 8.39
CA CYS A 121 9.80 -18.08 9.34
C CYS A 121 10.19 -17.76 10.79
N GLU A 122 9.59 -16.71 11.37
CA GLU A 122 9.62 -16.52 12.83
C GLU A 122 8.45 -17.27 13.51
N ARG A 123 8.79 -18.25 14.34
CA ARG A 123 7.88 -18.90 15.29
C ARG A 123 8.64 -19.28 16.56
N LEU A 124 8.44 -18.51 17.63
CA LEU A 124 9.01 -18.77 18.95
C LEU A 124 7.94 -18.69 20.04
N GLU A 125 7.16 -19.77 20.17
CA GLU A 125 6.32 -19.99 21.34
C GLU A 125 7.16 -20.53 22.50
N PHE A 126 7.18 -19.82 23.63
CA PHE A 126 7.85 -20.27 24.85
C PHE A 126 6.94 -21.21 25.67
N THR A 127 7.17 -22.53 25.60
CA THR A 127 6.65 -23.49 26.59
C THR A 127 7.78 -24.09 27.42
N LYS A 128 7.66 -24.00 28.74
CA LYS A 128 8.65 -24.53 29.70
C LYS A 128 8.66 -26.07 29.77
N ASP A 129 9.83 -26.59 30.16
CA ASP A 129 10.06 -27.86 30.85
C ASP A 129 9.49 -29.16 30.24
N VAL A 130 10.36 -29.94 29.60
CA VAL A 130 10.75 -31.31 30.03
C VAL A 130 11.90 -31.80 29.13
N GLY A 131 12.99 -32.30 29.72
CA GLY A 131 14.19 -32.69 28.99
C GLY A 131 14.30 -34.19 28.68
N MET A 132 14.70 -34.52 27.45
CA MET A 132 15.48 -35.72 27.12
C MET A 132 16.38 -35.41 25.91
N ALA A 133 17.57 -36.02 25.88
CA ALA A 133 18.52 -35.89 24.77
C ALA A 133 18.61 -37.19 23.97
N ILE A 134 18.73 -37.07 22.64
CA ILE A 134 19.19 -38.10 21.70
C ILE A 134 20.03 -37.40 20.62
N CYS A 135 21.06 -38.09 20.10
CA CYS A 135 22.11 -37.50 19.27
C CYS A 135 21.63 -37.08 17.87
N ALA A 136 22.24 -36.02 17.33
CA ALA A 136 22.08 -35.62 15.94
C ALA A 136 23.16 -36.28 15.05
N GLU A 137 22.75 -37.22 14.18
CA GLU A 137 23.56 -37.67 13.06
C GLU A 137 23.33 -36.79 11.83
N ARG A 138 24.37 -36.57 11.00
CA ARG A 138 24.26 -35.84 9.73
C ARG A 138 23.97 -36.78 8.55
N PRO A 139 22.87 -36.59 7.80
CA PRO A 139 22.75 -37.13 6.45
C PRO A 139 23.77 -36.49 5.50
N LYS A 140 24.08 -37.18 4.39
CA LYS A 140 25.10 -36.77 3.41
C LYS A 140 24.48 -36.24 2.12
N VAL A 141 25.18 -35.32 1.45
CA VAL A 141 24.83 -34.84 0.10
C VAL A 141 25.26 -35.88 -0.94
N SER A 142 24.31 -36.64 -1.49
CA SER A 142 24.51 -37.40 -2.75
C SER A 142 23.21 -38.05 -3.26
N GLN A 143 22.56 -37.46 -4.29
CA GLN A 143 21.84 -38.13 -5.40
C GLN A 143 20.95 -37.13 -6.20
N THR A 144 21.55 -36.40 -7.14
CA THR A 144 20.80 -35.56 -8.12
C THR A 144 21.53 -35.54 -9.47
N ALA A 145 21.79 -36.70 -10.07
CA ALA A 145 22.65 -36.82 -11.25
C ALA A 145 22.25 -37.90 -12.28
N GLU A 146 20.99 -38.37 -12.31
CA GLU A 146 20.59 -39.45 -13.23
C GLU A 146 19.14 -39.34 -13.78
N TYR A 147 18.63 -38.12 -13.99
CA TYR A 147 17.30 -37.91 -14.60
C TYR A 147 17.24 -36.86 -15.71
N ILE A 148 18.36 -36.64 -16.42
CA ILE A 148 18.42 -35.80 -17.63
C ILE A 148 19.00 -36.63 -18.80
N ARG A 149 18.28 -37.70 -19.20
CA ARG A 149 18.60 -38.48 -20.42
C ARG A 149 17.47 -39.38 -20.96
N ALA A 150 16.22 -38.90 -20.91
CA ALA A 150 15.08 -39.54 -21.56
C ALA A 150 14.17 -38.50 -22.26
N CYS A 151 13.31 -38.97 -23.16
CA CYS A 151 12.18 -38.23 -23.74
C CYS A 151 12.49 -36.93 -24.54
N ASN A 152 13.28 -37.04 -25.61
CA ASN A 152 13.11 -36.14 -26.77
C ASN A 152 13.56 -36.77 -28.10
N PRO A 153 12.60 -37.25 -28.92
CA PRO A 153 12.75 -37.26 -30.37
C PRO A 153 11.61 -36.50 -31.08
N ARG A 154 11.94 -35.78 -32.16
CA ARG A 154 10.96 -35.10 -33.03
C ARG A 154 10.40 -36.05 -34.12
N PRO A 155 9.25 -35.73 -34.74
CA PRO A 155 8.36 -36.74 -35.34
C PRO A 155 8.69 -37.12 -36.79
N ARG A 156 8.13 -38.26 -37.24
CA ARG A 156 7.53 -38.40 -38.58
C ARG A 156 6.65 -39.66 -38.77
N ASP A 157 5.62 -39.46 -39.59
CA ASP A 157 5.04 -40.35 -40.62
C ASP A 157 4.28 -41.67 -40.30
N LEU A 158 3.03 -41.68 -40.79
CA LEU A 158 2.24 -42.74 -41.45
C LEU A 158 1.40 -43.80 -40.67
N GLU A 159 0.10 -43.69 -40.94
CA GLU A 159 -0.89 -44.73 -41.33
C GLU A 159 -1.38 -45.84 -40.37
N ASP A 160 -2.68 -45.71 -40.05
CA ASP A 160 -3.76 -46.71 -40.19
C ASP A 160 -3.60 -48.14 -39.59
N THR A 161 -4.42 -48.42 -38.57
CA THR A 161 -5.46 -49.46 -38.68
C THR A 161 -6.45 -49.38 -37.51
N GLY A 162 -7.72 -49.07 -37.81
CA GLY A 162 -8.79 -49.06 -36.81
C GLY A 162 -9.29 -50.47 -36.43
N ARG A 163 -9.77 -50.63 -35.18
CA ARG A 163 -10.75 -51.67 -34.83
C ARG A 163 -11.62 -51.26 -33.64
N THR A 164 -12.85 -51.79 -33.64
CA THR A 164 -14.01 -51.20 -32.96
C THR A 164 -14.68 -52.17 -31.98
N ILE A 165 -15.39 -51.59 -30.99
CA ILE A 165 -16.54 -52.16 -30.27
C ILE A 165 -16.27 -53.39 -29.37
N ARG A 166 -16.50 -53.24 -28.06
CA ARG A 166 -17.68 -53.86 -27.41
C ARG A 166 -17.99 -53.28 -26.03
N GLU A 167 -19.24 -52.85 -25.85
CA GLU A 167 -19.82 -52.54 -24.54
C GLU A 167 -20.17 -53.83 -23.77
N ARG A 168 -20.40 -53.70 -22.46
CA ARG A 168 -21.41 -54.50 -21.73
C ARG A 168 -22.06 -53.68 -20.63
N HIS A 169 -23.37 -53.44 -20.75
CA HIS A 169 -24.21 -53.11 -19.59
C HIS A 169 -24.45 -54.35 -18.72
N HIS A 170 -24.55 -54.15 -17.41
CA HIS A 170 -25.52 -54.85 -16.58
C HIS A 170 -26.15 -53.87 -15.58
N SER A 171 -27.37 -54.19 -15.17
CA SER A 171 -28.29 -53.30 -14.43
C SER A 171 -28.78 -54.00 -13.16
N SER A 172 -29.64 -53.31 -12.40
CA SER A 172 -30.32 -53.76 -11.17
C SER A 172 -29.43 -53.74 -9.89
N GLU A 173 -29.95 -53.48 -8.69
CA GLU A 173 -31.33 -53.15 -8.28
C GLU A 173 -31.35 -52.37 -6.95
N VAL A 174 -32.49 -51.76 -6.58
CA VAL A 174 -32.66 -50.94 -5.35
C VAL A 174 -33.64 -51.60 -4.38
N PRO A 175 -33.35 -51.61 -3.07
CA PRO A 175 -34.39 -51.65 -2.03
C PRO A 175 -34.30 -50.50 -1.00
N ASN A 176 -35.44 -49.91 -0.65
CA ASN A 176 -35.62 -48.96 0.47
C ASN A 176 -35.58 -49.68 1.85
N GLY A 177 -35.24 -48.97 2.95
CA GLY A 177 -34.87 -49.67 4.20
C GLY A 177 -35.07 -49.04 5.60
N THR A 178 -35.82 -47.94 5.79
CA THR A 178 -36.29 -47.44 7.12
C THR A 178 -35.28 -47.01 8.20
N SER A 179 -35.79 -46.37 9.26
CA SER A 179 -35.04 -45.70 10.34
C SER A 179 -34.86 -46.55 11.61
N LYS A 180 -33.88 -46.18 12.45
CA LYS A 180 -33.95 -46.37 13.91
C LYS A 180 -32.96 -45.49 14.66
N SER A 181 -33.41 -44.95 15.80
CA SER A 181 -32.61 -44.20 16.76
C SER A 181 -32.07 -45.11 17.87
N TRP A 182 -30.85 -44.86 18.31
CA TRP A 182 -30.31 -45.25 19.62
C TRP A 182 -29.31 -44.19 20.08
N GLY A 183 -29.29 -43.92 21.38
CA GLY A 183 -28.22 -43.17 22.05
C GLY A 183 -27.64 -44.00 23.18
N GLY A 184 -26.49 -43.59 23.72
CA GLY A 184 -25.92 -44.20 24.94
C GLY A 184 -24.40 -44.37 24.93
N ASP A 185 -23.70 -43.28 25.31
CA ASP A 185 -22.47 -43.25 26.13
C ASP A 185 -21.21 -44.02 25.68
N GLY A 186 -20.02 -43.50 26.03
CA GLY A 186 -18.78 -44.28 25.94
C GLY A 186 -17.47 -43.54 25.67
N ARG A 187 -16.89 -42.95 26.73
CA ARG A 187 -15.43 -42.74 26.92
C ARG A 187 -14.69 -41.79 25.95
N TYR A 188 -14.38 -40.60 26.45
CA TYR A 188 -13.28 -39.77 25.95
C TYR A 188 -11.95 -40.54 25.87
N ARG A 189 -11.24 -40.39 24.76
CA ARG A 189 -9.84 -40.81 24.60
C ARG A 189 -9.02 -39.63 24.06
N THR A 190 -8.18 -39.05 24.90
CA THR A 190 -7.27 -37.97 24.52
C THR A 190 -6.24 -38.46 23.50
N ARG A 191 -6.33 -37.95 22.27
CA ARG A 191 -5.24 -38.01 21.28
C ARG A 191 -4.59 -36.63 21.19
N ARG A 192 -3.29 -36.56 21.43
CA ARG A 192 -2.48 -35.39 21.06
C ARG A 192 -2.47 -35.29 19.54
N PHE A 193 -2.89 -34.15 19.00
CA PHE A 193 -2.66 -33.80 17.59
C PHE A 193 -1.48 -32.83 17.52
N THR A 194 -0.33 -33.33 17.09
CA THR A 194 0.77 -32.49 16.59
C THR A 194 0.49 -32.20 15.11
N GLY A 195 -0.36 -31.21 14.85
CA GLY A 195 -0.72 -30.79 13.50
C GLY A 195 0.24 -29.74 12.97
N LEU A 196 1.11 -30.14 12.04
CA LEU A 196 1.86 -29.17 11.23
C LEU A 196 0.88 -28.56 10.22
N MET A 197 0.66 -27.25 10.27
CA MET A 197 -0.21 -26.56 9.32
C MET A 197 0.50 -26.42 7.98
N THR A 198 0.13 -27.27 7.02
CA THR A 198 0.52 -27.14 5.62
C THR A 198 -0.68 -26.60 4.85
N PHE A 199 -0.55 -25.44 4.23
CA PHE A 199 -1.53 -24.97 3.25
C PHE A 199 -1.49 -25.92 2.04
N ILE A 200 -2.62 -26.55 1.71
CA ILE A 200 -2.75 -27.45 0.57
C ILE A 200 -3.93 -27.00 -0.30
N TYR A 201 -3.63 -26.09 -1.23
CA TYR A 201 -4.29 -26.09 -2.54
C TYR A 201 -3.38 -26.86 -3.51
N GLY A 202 -3.24 -28.16 -3.26
CA GLY A 202 -2.54 -29.08 -4.14
C GLY A 202 -3.45 -29.53 -5.29
N ASN A 203 -2.89 -29.65 -6.49
CA ASN A 203 -3.59 -30.04 -7.72
C ASN A 203 -4.54 -31.23 -7.53
N GLY A 204 -5.84 -30.98 -7.70
CA GLY A 204 -6.90 -31.96 -7.73
C GLY A 204 -8.21 -31.28 -8.13
N ASN A 205 -9.05 -31.96 -8.92
CA ASN A 205 -10.32 -31.39 -9.37
C ASN A 205 -11.19 -31.02 -8.16
N LEU A 206 -11.55 -29.74 -8.02
CA LEU A 206 -12.70 -29.35 -7.23
C LEU A 206 -13.94 -30.09 -7.79
N PRO A 207 -14.79 -30.68 -6.95
CA PRO A 207 -16.02 -31.28 -7.43
C PRO A 207 -16.95 -30.15 -7.89
N PHE A 208 -17.35 -30.17 -9.17
CA PHE A 208 -18.44 -29.34 -9.67
C PHE A 208 -19.70 -29.71 -8.89
N MET A 209 -20.06 -28.82 -7.96
CA MET A 209 -21.16 -28.97 -6.99
C MET A 209 -22.10 -27.75 -6.97
N THR A 210 -21.97 -26.86 -7.95
CA THR A 210 -23.14 -26.20 -8.54
C THR A 210 -23.90 -27.26 -9.35
N GLY A 211 -25.23 -27.28 -9.21
CA GLY A 211 -26.07 -28.16 -10.04
C GLY A 211 -26.20 -27.60 -11.45
N GLU A 212 -26.50 -28.46 -12.44
CA GLU A 212 -26.76 -28.02 -13.82
C GLU A 212 -27.99 -27.08 -13.95
N ASP A 213 -28.76 -26.92 -12.87
CA ASP A 213 -29.95 -26.05 -12.76
C ASP A 213 -29.67 -24.65 -12.11
N SER A 214 -28.47 -24.36 -11.62
CA SER A 214 -28.17 -23.04 -11.03
C SER A 214 -27.72 -22.02 -12.08
N ASN A 215 -28.44 -20.91 -12.21
CA ASN A 215 -28.02 -19.76 -13.03
C ASN A 215 -26.62 -19.26 -12.61
N PRO A 216 -25.77 -18.79 -13.56
CA PRO A 216 -24.50 -18.16 -13.22
C PRO A 216 -24.73 -16.84 -12.45
N PRO A 217 -23.77 -16.43 -11.60
CA PRO A 217 -23.85 -15.17 -10.87
C PRO A 217 -23.85 -13.95 -11.81
N VAL A 218 -24.36 -12.82 -11.32
CA VAL A 218 -24.23 -11.53 -12.03
C VAL A 218 -22.85 -10.91 -11.77
N PHE A 219 -22.30 -10.17 -12.74
CA PHE A 219 -20.98 -9.55 -12.62
C PHE A 219 -21.11 -8.02 -12.47
N SER A 220 -20.51 -7.48 -11.41
CA SER A 220 -20.54 -6.05 -11.09
C SER A 220 -19.10 -5.53 -11.03
N LEU A 221 -18.69 -4.77 -12.04
CA LEU A 221 -17.35 -4.18 -12.11
C LEU A 221 -17.42 -2.66 -11.91
N GLY A 222 -16.78 -2.18 -10.85
CA GLY A 222 -16.50 -0.77 -10.64
C GLY A 222 -15.02 -0.42 -10.83
N PHE A 223 -14.76 0.82 -11.25
CA PHE A 223 -13.42 1.38 -11.43
C PHE A 223 -13.17 2.52 -10.44
N ASP A 224 -11.99 2.54 -9.86
CA ASP A 224 -11.52 3.56 -8.92
C ASP A 224 -10.63 4.57 -9.68
N VAL A 225 -11.22 5.71 -10.04
CA VAL A 225 -10.59 6.77 -10.86
C VAL A 225 -10.04 7.85 -9.93
N HIS A 226 -8.79 7.63 -9.48
CA HIS A 226 -8.12 8.49 -8.53
C HIS A 226 -6.62 8.65 -8.85
N TYR A 227 -6.08 9.82 -8.52
CA TYR A 227 -4.65 10.12 -8.57
C TYR A 227 -4.27 11.08 -7.45
N SER A 228 -3.37 10.66 -6.57
CA SER A 228 -3.06 11.35 -5.32
C SER A 228 -2.12 12.53 -5.48
N CYS A 229 -2.27 13.53 -4.59
CA CYS A 229 -1.29 14.59 -4.40
C CYS A 229 -0.02 14.04 -3.73
N GLN A 230 0.90 13.48 -4.52
CA GLN A 230 2.13 12.86 -3.97
C GLN A 230 2.99 13.86 -3.17
N LEU A 231 3.63 13.39 -2.10
CA LEU A 231 4.49 14.23 -1.25
C LEU A 231 5.80 14.64 -1.95
N ASN A 232 6.26 15.86 -1.69
CA ASN A 232 7.62 16.29 -1.97
C ASN A 232 8.60 15.67 -0.96
N SER A 233 9.18 14.52 -1.32
CA SER A 233 10.23 13.84 -0.54
C SER A 233 11.49 14.69 -0.31
N GLY A 234 11.69 15.75 -1.11
CA GLY A 234 12.76 16.72 -0.92
C GLY A 234 12.47 17.81 0.11
N PHE A 235 11.27 17.86 0.71
CA PHE A 235 10.81 18.98 1.54
C PHE A 235 11.74 19.31 2.72
N ARG A 236 12.05 20.62 2.85
CA ARG A 236 12.73 21.23 4.00
C ARG A 236 11.95 22.48 4.42
N PRO A 237 11.76 22.76 5.73
CA PRO A 237 11.07 23.98 6.21
C PRO A 237 11.56 25.30 5.58
N GLU A 238 12.87 25.43 5.33
CA GLU A 238 13.45 26.61 4.67
C GLU A 238 12.92 26.85 3.24
N MET A 239 12.39 25.84 2.53
CA MET A 239 11.79 25.99 1.19
C MET A 239 10.44 26.73 1.22
N ALA A 240 9.71 26.62 2.33
CA ALA A 240 8.44 27.30 2.58
C ALA A 240 8.61 28.72 3.14
N LYS A 241 9.84 29.14 3.43
CA LYS A 241 10.16 30.40 4.10
C LYS A 241 9.72 31.62 3.28
N GLY A 242 8.79 32.39 3.82
CA GLY A 242 8.21 33.56 3.14
C GLY A 242 7.17 33.22 2.07
N ARG A 243 6.89 31.93 1.79
CA ARG A 243 5.77 31.53 0.93
C ARG A 243 4.44 31.70 1.66
N ARG A 244 3.38 32.00 0.89
CA ARG A 244 2.00 32.05 1.36
C ARG A 244 1.28 30.73 1.10
N ASN A 245 1.28 30.28 -0.16
CA ASN A 245 0.89 28.93 -0.51
C ASN A 245 1.97 27.94 -0.03
N LEU A 246 1.55 26.86 0.63
CA LEU A 246 2.43 25.77 1.08
C LEU A 246 2.27 24.50 0.22
N LYS A 247 1.21 24.40 -0.59
CA LYS A 247 0.90 23.28 -1.50
C LYS A 247 2.10 23.00 -2.43
N ASP A 248 2.61 24.04 -3.11
CA ASP A 248 3.81 24.07 -3.97
C ASP A 248 5.15 23.77 -3.26
N SER A 249 5.13 23.40 -1.98
CA SER A 249 6.30 23.03 -1.18
C SER A 249 6.17 21.66 -0.56
N TYR A 250 4.95 21.25 -0.22
CA TYR A 250 4.65 19.96 0.43
C TYR A 250 4.37 18.84 -0.56
N PHE A 251 3.79 19.15 -1.72
CA PHE A 251 3.43 18.18 -2.74
C PHE A 251 4.39 18.23 -3.93
N ASN A 252 4.44 17.14 -4.71
CA ASN A 252 5.30 16.97 -5.87
C ASN A 252 4.95 18.02 -6.94
N PRO A 253 5.89 18.91 -7.33
CA PRO A 253 5.62 19.91 -8.37
C PRO A 253 5.35 19.29 -9.74
N ASP A 254 5.86 18.08 -9.99
CA ASP A 254 5.73 17.38 -11.27
C ASP A 254 4.42 16.55 -11.37
N THR A 255 3.52 16.63 -10.37
CA THR A 255 2.25 15.86 -10.30
C THR A 255 1.40 15.99 -11.56
N LYS A 256 1.41 17.16 -12.20
CA LYS A 256 0.70 17.42 -13.47
C LYS A 256 1.32 16.61 -14.61
N GLU A 257 2.60 16.80 -14.86
CA GLU A 257 3.37 16.08 -15.88
C GLU A 257 3.37 14.56 -15.64
N ASP A 258 3.25 14.11 -14.39
CA ASP A 258 3.11 12.72 -14.00
C ASP A 258 1.73 12.16 -14.33
N LEU A 259 0.65 12.84 -13.92
CA LEU A 259 -0.73 12.49 -14.26
C LEU A 259 -0.97 12.48 -15.78
N GLY A 260 -0.42 13.45 -16.53
CA GLY A 260 -0.55 13.49 -17.97
C GLY A 260 -0.07 12.21 -18.67
N ARG A 261 0.98 11.57 -18.14
CA ARG A 261 1.49 10.29 -18.66
C ARG A 261 0.55 9.13 -18.34
N VAL A 262 -0.10 9.14 -17.17
CA VAL A 262 -1.13 8.16 -16.81
C VAL A 262 -2.38 8.31 -17.68
N ILE A 263 -2.79 9.55 -17.96
CA ILE A 263 -3.92 9.87 -18.84
C ILE A 263 -3.71 9.30 -20.25
N ASP A 264 -2.55 9.57 -20.86
CA ASP A 264 -2.27 9.13 -22.24
C ASP A 264 -2.07 7.62 -22.37
N ARG A 265 -1.65 6.94 -21.29
CA ARG A 265 -1.43 5.48 -21.27
C ARG A 265 -2.67 4.67 -20.90
N SER A 266 -3.44 5.18 -19.95
CA SER A 266 -4.53 4.47 -19.28
C SER A 266 -5.87 5.19 -19.45
N PHE A 267 -6.09 6.33 -18.79
CA PHE A 267 -7.45 6.87 -18.66
C PHE A 267 -8.10 7.16 -20.02
N ARG A 268 -7.37 7.75 -20.97
CA ARG A 268 -7.90 8.01 -22.32
C ARG A 268 -8.27 6.71 -23.07
N PRO A 269 -7.32 5.80 -23.38
CA PRO A 269 -7.64 4.59 -24.14
C PRO A 269 -8.59 3.63 -23.40
N ALA A 270 -8.55 3.57 -22.06
CA ALA A 270 -9.49 2.77 -21.29
C ALA A 270 -10.91 3.37 -21.29
N THR A 271 -11.07 4.70 -21.30
CA THR A 271 -12.41 5.33 -21.38
C THR A 271 -12.99 5.23 -22.79
N GLU A 272 -12.15 5.38 -23.82
CA GLU A 272 -12.54 5.14 -25.22
C GLU A 272 -13.06 3.71 -25.41
N ILE A 273 -12.37 2.70 -24.86
CA ILE A 273 -12.82 1.30 -24.84
C ILE A 273 -14.14 1.15 -24.07
N LEU A 274 -14.26 1.73 -22.88
CA LEU A 274 -15.46 1.61 -22.08
C LEU A 274 -16.67 2.27 -22.73
N LEU A 275 -16.51 3.36 -23.49
CA LEU A 275 -17.61 3.99 -24.22
C LEU A 275 -18.20 3.07 -25.31
N ASP A 276 -17.35 2.41 -26.10
CA ASP A 276 -17.80 1.42 -27.10
C ASP A 276 -18.60 0.29 -26.41
N LEU A 277 -18.03 -0.30 -25.34
CA LEU A 277 -18.65 -1.40 -24.59
C LEU A 277 -19.95 -0.98 -23.88
N LEU A 278 -19.98 0.23 -23.30
CA LEU A 278 -21.16 0.82 -22.66
C LEU A 278 -22.31 0.95 -23.67
N ASP A 279 -22.04 1.36 -24.91
CA ASP A 279 -23.08 1.44 -25.95
C ASP A 279 -23.54 0.07 -26.45
N GLU A 280 -22.64 -0.93 -26.55
CA GLU A 280 -22.98 -2.33 -26.82
C GLU A 280 -23.83 -2.98 -25.71
N GLY A 281 -23.80 -2.44 -24.49
CA GLY A 281 -24.68 -2.84 -23.38
C GLY A 281 -23.99 -3.32 -22.11
N PHE A 282 -22.66 -3.27 -22.05
CA PHE A 282 -21.90 -3.56 -20.83
C PHE A 282 -22.31 -2.62 -19.69
N ARG A 283 -22.52 -3.16 -18.49
CA ARG A 283 -22.73 -2.37 -17.27
C ARG A 283 -21.51 -2.37 -16.37
N CYS A 284 -21.14 -1.18 -15.92
CA CYS A 284 -20.05 -0.95 -14.98
C CYS A 284 -20.34 0.27 -14.08
N ALA A 285 -19.43 0.58 -13.17
CA ALA A 285 -19.51 1.75 -12.30
C ALA A 285 -18.19 2.51 -12.20
N PHE A 286 -18.24 3.79 -11.85
CA PHE A 286 -17.08 4.65 -11.66
C PHE A 286 -17.15 5.34 -10.29
N GLY A 287 -16.17 5.08 -9.42
CA GLY A 287 -15.80 6.01 -8.36
C GLY A 287 -14.83 7.03 -8.94
N ILE A 288 -15.11 8.32 -8.80
CA ILE A 288 -14.21 9.39 -9.25
C ILE A 288 -14.02 10.35 -8.08
N SER A 289 -12.83 10.34 -7.46
CA SER A 289 -12.54 11.20 -6.30
C SER A 289 -12.60 12.69 -6.63
N GLY A 290 -12.88 13.55 -5.65
CA GLY A 290 -12.98 15.00 -5.86
C GLY A 290 -11.67 15.61 -6.36
N VAL A 291 -10.55 15.22 -5.75
CA VAL A 291 -9.19 15.58 -6.16
C VAL A 291 -8.88 15.20 -7.62
N MET A 292 -9.41 14.06 -8.10
CA MET A 292 -9.26 13.67 -9.49
C MET A 292 -10.00 14.63 -10.43
N LEU A 293 -11.20 15.09 -10.06
CA LEU A 293 -11.93 16.08 -10.85
C LEU A 293 -11.23 17.44 -10.84
N GLU A 294 -10.73 17.92 -9.69
CA GLU A 294 -9.92 19.15 -9.60
C GLU A 294 -8.72 19.11 -10.57
N HIS A 295 -7.97 18.01 -10.57
CA HIS A 295 -6.80 17.83 -11.45
C HIS A 295 -7.17 17.79 -12.94
N LEU A 296 -8.34 17.22 -13.29
CA LEU A 296 -8.80 17.20 -14.68
C LEU A 296 -9.35 18.57 -15.11
N GLU A 297 -10.09 19.29 -14.27
CA GLU A 297 -10.55 20.66 -14.55
C GLU A 297 -9.39 21.63 -14.78
N GLU A 298 -8.39 21.63 -13.89
CA GLU A 298 -7.30 22.61 -13.97
C GLU A 298 -6.32 22.29 -15.12
N TRP A 299 -6.09 21.00 -15.41
CA TRP A 299 -4.98 20.59 -16.28
C TRP A 299 -5.37 19.82 -17.55
N TYR A 300 -6.48 19.07 -17.57
CA TYR A 300 -6.83 18.12 -18.63
C TYR A 300 -8.33 18.08 -18.96
N PRO A 301 -8.97 19.22 -19.33
CA PRO A 301 -10.42 19.31 -19.52
C PRO A 301 -10.94 18.38 -20.63
N ASP A 302 -10.19 18.14 -21.70
CA ASP A 302 -10.52 17.19 -22.77
C ASP A 302 -10.66 15.74 -22.24
N THR A 303 -9.98 15.41 -21.14
CA THR A 303 -10.09 14.11 -20.46
C THR A 303 -11.26 14.09 -19.46
N LEU A 304 -11.59 15.23 -18.84
CA LEU A 304 -12.81 15.38 -18.06
C LEU A 304 -14.07 15.21 -18.92
N GLU A 305 -14.09 15.80 -20.12
CA GLU A 305 -15.19 15.64 -21.08
C GLU A 305 -15.37 14.17 -21.49
N LEU A 306 -14.27 13.47 -21.77
CA LEU A 306 -14.27 12.04 -22.10
C LEU A 306 -14.80 11.17 -20.94
N LEU A 307 -14.33 11.39 -19.71
CA LEU A 307 -14.83 10.68 -18.52
C LEU A 307 -16.28 11.04 -18.19
N SER A 308 -16.71 12.28 -18.42
CA SER A 308 -18.11 12.70 -18.23
C SER A 308 -19.07 12.00 -19.20
N HIS A 309 -18.67 11.82 -20.47
CA HIS A 309 -19.45 11.02 -21.41
C HIS A 309 -19.62 9.55 -20.96
N ALA A 310 -18.61 8.95 -20.33
CA ALA A 310 -18.72 7.61 -19.77
C ALA A 310 -19.55 7.57 -18.47
N ALA A 311 -19.29 8.47 -17.53
CA ALA A 311 -19.96 8.54 -16.22
C ALA A 311 -21.46 8.89 -16.32
N THR A 312 -21.86 9.67 -17.32
CA THR A 312 -23.28 10.00 -17.59
C THR A 312 -23.98 9.00 -18.51
N HIS A 313 -23.30 7.94 -18.95
CA HIS A 313 -23.92 6.96 -19.84
C HIS A 313 -24.99 6.11 -19.13
N ARG A 314 -26.07 5.77 -19.86
CA ARG A 314 -27.21 4.97 -19.36
C ARG A 314 -26.84 3.62 -18.73
N ASN A 315 -25.65 3.09 -19.04
CA ASN A 315 -25.15 1.81 -18.54
C ASN A 315 -23.97 1.98 -17.54
N ALA A 316 -23.69 3.20 -17.07
CA ALA A 316 -22.75 3.46 -15.99
C ALA A 316 -23.48 3.85 -14.68
N GLU A 317 -22.95 3.42 -13.53
CA GLU A 317 -23.30 3.98 -12.21
C GLU A 317 -22.15 4.88 -11.71
N VAL A 318 -22.47 6.08 -11.22
CA VAL A 318 -21.51 6.92 -10.47
C VAL A 318 -21.59 6.55 -8.99
N LEU A 319 -20.45 6.26 -8.39
CA LEU A 319 -20.32 5.83 -6.99
C LEU A 319 -19.89 6.99 -6.10
N ALA A 320 -20.32 6.97 -4.84
CA ALA A 320 -19.90 7.92 -3.82
C ALA A 320 -18.55 7.48 -3.20
N GLN A 321 -17.69 8.44 -2.92
CA GLN A 321 -16.42 8.26 -2.20
C GLN A 321 -16.27 9.40 -1.17
N THR A 322 -15.16 9.44 -0.43
CA THR A 322 -14.73 10.67 0.25
C THR A 322 -14.04 11.61 -0.76
N TYR A 323 -14.19 12.93 -0.58
CA TYR A 323 -13.71 13.93 -1.54
C TYR A 323 -12.20 13.81 -1.82
N TYR A 324 -11.40 13.61 -0.77
CA TYR A 324 -9.94 13.51 -0.84
C TYR A 324 -9.44 12.05 -0.87
N HIS A 325 -10.31 11.08 -1.21
CA HIS A 325 -10.00 9.64 -1.21
C HIS A 325 -9.31 9.21 0.10
N SER A 326 -9.98 9.55 1.21
CA SER A 326 -9.34 9.85 2.48
C SER A 326 -9.45 8.78 3.56
N VAL A 327 -8.58 8.88 4.56
CA VAL A 327 -8.61 8.11 5.81
C VAL A 327 -9.58 8.63 6.87
N ALA A 328 -10.42 9.63 6.56
CA ALA A 328 -11.29 10.26 7.56
C ALA A 328 -12.26 9.28 8.25
N GLY A 329 -12.68 8.20 7.57
CA GLY A 329 -13.53 7.15 8.15
C GLY A 329 -12.82 6.25 9.18
N LEU A 330 -11.52 6.48 9.44
CA LEU A 330 -10.75 5.82 10.50
C LEU A 330 -10.64 6.63 11.80
N PHE A 331 -11.08 7.88 11.80
CA PHE A 331 -11.04 8.76 12.96
C PHE A 331 -12.11 8.40 13.99
N ALA A 332 -11.89 8.77 15.26
CA ALA A 332 -12.84 8.56 16.34
C ALA A 332 -14.03 9.54 16.26
N ASP A 333 -13.85 10.69 15.61
CA ASP A 333 -14.92 11.61 15.23
C ASP A 333 -15.24 11.47 13.72
N PRO A 334 -16.42 10.94 13.33
CA PRO A 334 -16.77 10.74 11.93
C PRO A 334 -17.19 12.03 11.19
N GLN A 335 -17.15 13.20 11.82
CA GLN A 335 -17.62 14.45 11.21
C GLN A 335 -16.90 14.80 9.90
N GLU A 336 -15.56 14.67 9.82
CA GLU A 336 -14.82 14.95 8.58
C GLU A 336 -15.21 13.96 7.47
N PHE A 337 -15.44 12.69 7.80
CA PHE A 337 -15.91 11.68 6.84
C PHE A 337 -17.31 12.02 6.29
N VAL A 338 -18.21 12.53 7.13
CA VAL A 338 -19.53 13.02 6.70
C VAL A 338 -19.39 14.24 5.80
N ASP A 339 -18.58 15.21 6.17
CA ASP A 339 -18.39 16.45 5.39
C ASP A 339 -17.76 16.14 4.02
N GLU A 340 -16.72 15.29 3.96
CA GLU A 340 -16.13 14.82 2.70
C GLU A 340 -17.11 14.03 1.82
N LEU A 341 -17.93 13.14 2.41
CA LEU A 341 -18.93 12.36 1.69
C LEU A 341 -20.01 13.28 1.07
N LEU A 342 -20.44 14.30 1.81
CA LEU A 342 -21.43 15.27 1.33
C LEU A 342 -20.84 16.18 0.24
N MET A 343 -19.59 16.65 0.42
CA MET A 343 -18.85 17.38 -0.62
C MET A 343 -18.71 16.56 -1.91
N HIS A 344 -18.37 15.27 -1.80
CA HIS A 344 -18.28 14.37 -2.95
C HIS A 344 -19.63 14.20 -3.66
N ARG A 345 -20.71 13.95 -2.90
CA ARG A 345 -22.06 13.77 -3.44
C ARG A 345 -22.60 15.01 -4.17
N ASP A 346 -22.34 16.22 -3.66
CA ASP A 346 -22.74 17.45 -4.36
C ASP A 346 -21.83 17.74 -5.58
N LEU A 347 -20.55 17.36 -5.55
CA LEU A 347 -19.65 17.46 -6.71
C LEU A 347 -20.07 16.52 -7.86
N MET A 348 -20.38 15.25 -7.58
CA MET A 348 -20.88 14.30 -8.61
C MET A 348 -22.18 14.82 -9.26
N LYS A 349 -23.00 15.52 -8.50
CA LYS A 349 -24.25 16.14 -8.95
C LYS A 349 -24.02 17.41 -9.77
N GLU A 350 -22.97 18.19 -9.50
CA GLU A 350 -22.57 19.32 -10.33
C GLU A 350 -21.99 18.87 -11.68
N HIS A 351 -21.07 17.90 -11.68
CA HIS A 351 -20.41 17.42 -12.91
C HIS A 351 -21.29 16.50 -13.77
N PHE A 352 -22.00 15.56 -13.14
CA PHE A 352 -22.69 14.45 -13.84
C PHE A 352 -24.21 14.46 -13.68
N SER A 353 -24.78 15.42 -12.94
CA SER A 353 -26.22 15.48 -12.60
C SER A 353 -26.74 14.25 -11.81
N VAL A 354 -25.84 13.45 -11.22
CA VAL A 354 -26.17 12.25 -10.42
C VAL A 354 -25.84 12.51 -8.95
N VAL A 355 -26.76 12.20 -8.04
CA VAL A 355 -26.47 12.08 -6.61
C VAL A 355 -26.20 10.60 -6.32
N PRO A 356 -24.94 10.18 -6.08
CA PRO A 356 -24.59 8.76 -6.01
C PRO A 356 -25.15 8.11 -4.73
N THR A 357 -25.81 6.96 -4.89
CA THR A 357 -26.46 6.22 -3.79
C THR A 357 -25.68 5.02 -3.28
N THR A 358 -24.73 4.50 -4.05
CA THR A 358 -23.82 3.43 -3.63
C THR A 358 -22.46 4.04 -3.30
N PHE A 359 -21.94 3.77 -2.11
CA PHE A 359 -20.60 4.17 -1.71
C PHE A 359 -19.59 3.07 -2.07
N ALA A 360 -18.36 3.43 -2.40
CA ALA A 360 -17.28 2.48 -2.63
C ALA A 360 -16.02 2.93 -1.92
N HIS A 361 -15.53 2.11 -0.99
CA HIS A 361 -14.28 2.38 -0.30
C HIS A 361 -13.58 1.09 0.13
N THR A 362 -12.31 0.98 -0.20
CA THR A 362 -11.55 -0.26 -0.10
C THR A 362 -10.32 -0.18 0.81
N ASP A 363 -9.82 0.98 1.23
CA ASP A 363 -8.60 1.05 2.08
C ASP A 363 -8.77 0.66 3.55
N TYR A 364 -9.99 0.59 4.05
CA TYR A 364 -10.25 0.20 5.43
C TYR A 364 -11.62 -0.44 5.64
N PRO A 365 -11.78 -1.29 6.66
CA PRO A 365 -13.07 -1.85 7.02
C PRO A 365 -14.07 -0.75 7.41
N ILE A 366 -15.32 -0.95 7.01
CA ILE A 366 -16.47 -0.21 7.52
C ILE A 366 -16.62 -0.43 9.04
N THR A 367 -17.08 0.60 9.74
CA THR A 367 -17.27 0.67 11.19
C THR A 367 -18.72 1.05 11.51
N PRO A 368 -19.23 0.85 12.75
CA PRO A 368 -20.61 1.20 13.08
C PRO A 368 -20.91 2.68 12.79
N ALA A 369 -19.98 3.56 13.17
CA ALA A 369 -20.08 4.99 12.95
C ALA A 369 -20.08 5.38 11.45
N THR A 370 -19.25 4.75 10.62
CA THR A 370 -19.25 5.02 9.17
C THR A 370 -20.47 4.42 8.47
N ALA A 371 -20.97 3.25 8.89
CA ALA A 371 -22.22 2.69 8.38
C ALA A 371 -23.44 3.56 8.69
N GLU A 372 -23.55 4.05 9.93
CA GLU A 372 -24.60 4.99 10.35
C GLU A 372 -24.47 6.35 9.63
N ALA A 373 -23.24 6.86 9.45
CA ALA A 373 -22.97 8.08 8.70
C ALA A 373 -23.36 7.97 7.21
N LEU A 374 -23.03 6.84 6.55
CA LEU A 374 -23.42 6.54 5.17
C LEU A 374 -24.94 6.52 5.03
N ALA A 375 -25.62 5.68 5.83
CA ALA A 375 -27.08 5.57 5.80
C ALA A 375 -27.78 6.90 6.10
N GLY A 376 -27.33 7.63 7.12
CA GLY A 376 -27.84 8.96 7.48
C GLY A 376 -27.62 10.03 6.41
N SER A 377 -26.54 9.91 5.61
CA SER A 377 -26.26 10.80 4.47
C SER A 377 -27.06 10.45 3.21
N GLY A 378 -27.84 9.36 3.21
CA GLY A 378 -28.60 8.89 2.05
C GLY A 378 -27.75 8.07 1.06
N ILE A 379 -26.85 7.24 1.57
CA ILE A 379 -26.27 6.09 0.87
C ILE A 379 -27.13 4.85 1.17
N GLY A 380 -27.45 4.08 0.13
CA GLY A 380 -28.27 2.88 0.21
C GLY A 380 -27.49 1.56 0.16
N ALA A 381 -26.20 1.59 -0.18
CA ALA A 381 -25.32 0.42 -0.19
C ALA A 381 -23.83 0.82 -0.13
N ALA A 382 -22.95 -0.08 0.32
CA ALA A 382 -21.50 0.12 0.30
C ALA A 382 -20.75 -1.06 -0.35
N ILE A 383 -19.74 -0.77 -1.18
CA ILE A 383 -18.74 -1.74 -1.64
C ILE A 383 -17.52 -1.63 -0.72
N ILE A 384 -17.05 -2.75 -0.17
CA ILE A 384 -15.90 -2.81 0.74
C ILE A 384 -14.84 -3.85 0.31
N GLU A 385 -13.59 -3.66 0.76
CA GLU A 385 -12.56 -4.71 0.75
C GLU A 385 -12.90 -5.85 1.73
N GLY A 386 -12.15 -6.94 1.67
CA GLY A 386 -12.39 -8.22 2.35
C GLY A 386 -12.30 -8.25 3.89
N ALA A 387 -12.94 -7.30 4.59
CA ALA A 387 -13.16 -7.34 6.04
C ALA A 387 -13.94 -8.60 6.49
N ALA A 388 -14.67 -9.23 5.56
CA ALA A 388 -15.35 -10.51 5.75
C ALA A 388 -14.58 -11.70 5.13
N ALA A 389 -13.24 -11.75 5.24
CA ALA A 389 -12.41 -12.83 4.68
C ALA A 389 -12.71 -14.26 5.21
N GLU A 390 -13.56 -14.39 6.23
CA GLU A 390 -14.12 -15.68 6.70
C GLU A 390 -15.42 -16.08 5.96
N ARG A 391 -15.89 -15.27 5.02
CA ARG A 391 -17.16 -15.43 4.29
C ARG A 391 -16.96 -15.35 2.77
N ASP A 392 -17.94 -15.86 2.04
CA ASP A 392 -17.95 -15.89 0.58
C ASP A 392 -18.25 -14.48 0.03
N PRO A 393 -17.36 -13.84 -0.75
CA PRO A 393 -17.58 -12.48 -1.25
C PRO A 393 -18.73 -12.39 -2.27
N ASN A 394 -19.24 -13.53 -2.78
CA ASN A 394 -20.16 -13.57 -3.90
C ASN A 394 -21.65 -13.42 -3.52
N HIS A 395 -21.90 -12.71 -2.42
CA HIS A 395 -23.22 -12.48 -1.84
C HIS A 395 -23.39 -11.04 -1.34
N THR A 396 -24.62 -10.55 -1.39
CA THR A 396 -25.03 -9.33 -0.70
C THR A 396 -25.15 -9.60 0.80
N TYR A 397 -24.54 -8.77 1.63
CA TYR A 397 -24.63 -8.82 3.09
C TYR A 397 -25.34 -7.58 3.64
N THR A 398 -25.60 -7.56 4.95
CA THR A 398 -25.86 -6.32 5.70
C THR A 398 -24.77 -6.04 6.73
N TYR A 399 -24.62 -4.77 7.09
CA TYR A 399 -23.87 -4.33 8.27
C TYR A 399 -24.56 -3.11 8.86
N HIS A 400 -25.01 -3.18 10.12
CA HIS A 400 -25.83 -2.14 10.77
C HIS A 400 -27.09 -1.76 9.95
N GLY A 401 -27.62 -2.71 9.16
CA GLY A 401 -28.78 -2.50 8.29
C GLY A 401 -28.47 -1.86 6.92
N LEU A 402 -27.25 -1.41 6.67
CA LEU A 402 -26.77 -1.00 5.35
C LEU A 402 -26.44 -2.25 4.51
N PRO A 403 -26.95 -2.40 3.27
CA PRO A 403 -26.48 -3.38 2.32
C PRO A 403 -24.99 -3.23 1.99
N VAL A 404 -24.26 -4.34 1.98
CA VAL A 404 -22.82 -4.38 1.73
C VAL A 404 -22.48 -5.40 0.65
N LEU A 405 -21.68 -4.97 -0.32
CA LEU A 405 -21.04 -5.81 -1.33
C LEU A 405 -19.56 -5.95 -0.98
N VAL A 406 -19.01 -7.16 -1.13
CA VAL A 406 -17.59 -7.44 -0.83
C VAL A 406 -16.84 -7.63 -2.15
N THR A 407 -15.73 -6.91 -2.34
CA THR A 407 -14.83 -7.11 -3.48
C THR A 407 -14.23 -8.52 -3.43
N HIS A 408 -14.41 -9.32 -4.48
CA HIS A 408 -13.82 -10.66 -4.58
C HIS A 408 -12.31 -10.57 -4.87
N CYS A 409 -11.51 -10.36 -3.82
CA CYS A 409 -10.08 -10.06 -3.94
C CYS A 409 -9.32 -11.03 -4.84
N ASP A 410 -9.49 -12.35 -4.72
CA ASP A 410 -8.75 -13.28 -5.60
C ASP A 410 -9.00 -13.08 -7.11
N LEU A 411 -10.25 -12.87 -7.53
CA LEU A 411 -10.57 -12.57 -8.92
C LEU A 411 -10.20 -11.13 -9.32
N ALA A 412 -10.14 -10.20 -8.36
CA ALA A 412 -9.65 -8.85 -8.58
C ALA A 412 -8.13 -8.84 -8.81
N ASP A 413 -7.38 -9.60 -8.01
CA ASP A 413 -5.93 -9.75 -8.04
C ASP A 413 -5.45 -10.50 -9.29
N ASP A 414 -6.25 -11.43 -9.82
CA ASP A 414 -6.00 -12.07 -11.11
C ASP A 414 -5.81 -11.03 -12.23
N ILE A 415 -6.58 -9.94 -12.20
CA ILE A 415 -6.45 -8.80 -13.10
C ILE A 415 -5.39 -7.81 -12.59
N ALA A 416 -5.42 -7.44 -11.31
CA ALA A 416 -4.65 -6.32 -10.74
C ALA A 416 -3.19 -6.63 -10.41
N VAL A 417 -2.83 -7.91 -10.30
CA VAL A 417 -1.50 -8.37 -9.82
C VAL A 417 -0.95 -9.52 -10.66
N ARG A 418 -1.75 -10.54 -10.95
CA ARG A 418 -1.29 -11.80 -11.57
C ARG A 418 -1.30 -11.76 -13.10
N PHE A 419 -2.01 -10.82 -13.72
CA PHE A 419 -2.09 -10.63 -15.17
C PHE A 419 -0.74 -10.65 -15.94
N PRO A 420 0.32 -9.92 -15.51
CA PRO A 420 1.64 -9.99 -16.18
C PRO A 420 2.50 -11.20 -15.74
N TRP A 421 2.07 -11.99 -14.75
CA TRP A 421 2.94 -12.91 -14.02
C TRP A 421 3.13 -14.25 -14.75
N ARG A 422 4.22 -14.37 -15.52
CA ARG A 422 4.50 -15.52 -16.40
C ARG A 422 4.74 -16.85 -15.69
N GLU A 423 5.08 -16.82 -14.40
CA GLU A 423 5.28 -18.02 -13.58
C GLU A 423 3.98 -18.51 -12.92
N TRP A 424 2.86 -17.79 -13.05
CA TRP A 424 1.54 -18.24 -12.62
C TRP A 424 1.01 -19.34 -13.55
N ASP A 425 0.41 -20.39 -12.98
CA ASP A 425 -0.06 -21.58 -13.72
C ASP A 425 -1.25 -21.32 -14.65
N ARG A 426 -1.84 -20.12 -14.60
CA ARG A 426 -2.92 -19.66 -15.48
C ARG A 426 -2.50 -18.58 -16.47
N TRP A 427 -1.22 -18.21 -16.51
CA TRP A 427 -0.74 -17.21 -17.47
C TRP A 427 -0.65 -17.77 -18.90
N PRO A 428 -1.04 -17.01 -19.95
CA PRO A 428 -1.64 -15.68 -19.92
C PRO A 428 -3.14 -15.70 -19.59
N LEU A 429 -3.61 -14.72 -18.82
CA LEU A 429 -5.03 -14.60 -18.48
C LEU A 429 -5.84 -14.14 -19.70
N MET A 430 -6.74 -15.00 -20.17
CA MET A 430 -7.64 -14.72 -21.30
C MET A 430 -9.06 -14.45 -20.80
N ALA A 431 -9.80 -13.60 -21.50
CA ALA A 431 -11.13 -13.14 -21.10
C ALA A 431 -12.16 -14.29 -21.04
N ASP A 432 -12.09 -15.26 -21.95
CA ASP A 432 -12.93 -16.47 -21.97
C ASP A 432 -12.65 -17.38 -20.77
N GLN A 433 -11.38 -17.55 -20.41
CA GLN A 433 -10.99 -18.35 -19.26
C GLN A 433 -11.37 -17.66 -17.94
N TYR A 434 -11.24 -16.34 -17.86
CA TYR A 434 -11.67 -15.56 -16.69
C TYR A 434 -13.20 -15.56 -16.53
N ALA A 435 -13.94 -15.29 -17.61
CA ALA A 435 -15.40 -15.35 -17.62
C ALA A 435 -15.92 -16.74 -17.22
N LYS A 436 -15.24 -17.81 -17.65
CA LYS A 436 -15.54 -19.19 -17.24
C LYS A 436 -15.28 -19.46 -15.75
N TRP A 437 -14.37 -18.74 -15.09
CA TRP A 437 -14.25 -18.82 -13.62
C TRP A 437 -15.44 -18.10 -12.97
N VAL A 438 -15.75 -16.88 -13.40
CA VAL A 438 -16.91 -16.10 -12.92
C VAL A 438 -18.22 -16.90 -13.05
N SER A 439 -18.45 -17.59 -14.17
CA SER A 439 -19.71 -18.33 -14.40
C SER A 439 -19.87 -19.60 -13.56
N VAL A 440 -18.80 -20.08 -12.91
CA VAL A 440 -18.84 -21.23 -12.00
C VAL A 440 -18.51 -20.88 -10.55
N SER A 441 -18.28 -19.60 -10.24
CA SER A 441 -18.18 -19.11 -8.88
C SER A 441 -19.48 -19.40 -8.11
N PRO A 442 -19.39 -19.84 -6.84
CA PRO A 442 -20.57 -19.93 -5.99
C PRO A 442 -21.13 -18.53 -5.71
N GLY A 443 -22.39 -18.46 -5.29
CA GLY A 443 -23.05 -17.20 -4.90
C GLY A 443 -24.06 -16.68 -5.93
N GLU A 444 -24.44 -15.42 -5.75
CA GLU A 444 -25.44 -14.71 -6.58
C GLU A 444 -24.80 -13.63 -7.47
N CYS A 445 -23.67 -13.08 -7.05
CA CYS A 445 -22.97 -11.99 -7.73
C CYS A 445 -21.45 -12.13 -7.59
N VAL A 446 -20.66 -11.62 -8.53
CA VAL A 446 -19.22 -11.37 -8.35
C VAL A 446 -19.01 -9.86 -8.45
N THR A 447 -18.60 -9.24 -7.35
CA THR A 447 -18.33 -7.79 -7.29
C THR A 447 -16.84 -7.53 -7.30
N LEU A 448 -16.39 -6.63 -8.17
CA LEU A 448 -15.00 -6.17 -8.26
C LEU A 448 -14.97 -4.63 -8.21
N PHE A 449 -13.98 -4.08 -7.50
CA PHE A 449 -13.63 -2.67 -7.55
C PHE A 449 -12.12 -2.57 -7.82
N LEU A 450 -11.74 -2.00 -8.97
CA LEU A 450 -10.36 -2.05 -9.48
C LEU A 450 -9.75 -0.65 -9.64
N ASP A 451 -8.48 -0.48 -9.26
CA ASP A 451 -7.68 0.72 -9.58
C ASP A 451 -7.65 0.95 -11.10
N TYR A 452 -8.19 2.08 -11.56
CA TYR A 452 -8.38 2.30 -13.01
C TYR A 452 -7.06 2.32 -13.79
N ARG A 453 -5.93 2.64 -13.12
CA ARG A 453 -4.58 2.70 -13.71
C ARG A 453 -4.03 1.32 -14.11
N ILE A 454 -4.63 0.23 -13.63
CA ILE A 454 -4.36 -1.15 -14.07
C ILE A 454 -4.45 -1.26 -15.59
N PHE A 455 -5.45 -0.61 -16.18
CA PHE A 455 -5.73 -0.64 -17.62
C PHE A 455 -4.84 0.37 -18.36
N GLY A 456 -3.55 0.06 -18.50
CA GLY A 456 -2.64 0.72 -19.46
C GLY A 456 -1.41 1.43 -18.88
N ASP A 457 -1.39 1.80 -17.60
CA ASP A 457 -0.23 2.50 -16.98
C ASP A 457 0.55 1.60 -16.00
N ILE A 458 -0.13 0.94 -15.05
CA ILE A 458 0.49 -0.08 -14.19
C ILE A 458 0.95 -1.27 -15.05
N PHE A 459 0.08 -1.73 -15.95
CA PHE A 459 0.41 -2.71 -16.98
C PHE A 459 0.35 -2.03 -18.33
N GLY A 460 1.51 -1.90 -18.98
CA GLY A 460 1.64 -1.28 -20.30
C GLY A 460 0.75 -1.98 -21.34
N GLN A 461 0.34 -1.24 -22.36
CA GLN A 461 -0.60 -1.73 -23.38
C GLN A 461 -0.09 -2.99 -24.09
N GLU A 462 1.23 -3.16 -24.19
CA GLU A 462 1.89 -4.36 -24.75
C GLU A 462 1.69 -5.65 -23.93
N THR A 463 1.10 -5.57 -22.73
CA THR A 463 0.68 -6.74 -21.94
C THR A 463 -0.60 -7.40 -22.45
N GLY A 464 -1.43 -6.66 -23.21
CA GLY A 464 -2.76 -7.10 -23.64
C GLY A 464 -3.89 -6.77 -22.66
N ILE A 465 -3.65 -5.96 -21.61
CA ILE A 465 -4.66 -5.62 -20.60
C ILE A 465 -5.86 -4.84 -21.18
N LEU A 466 -5.64 -4.02 -22.22
CA LEU A 466 -6.72 -3.30 -22.92
C LEU A 466 -7.52 -4.23 -23.84
N GLU A 467 -6.86 -5.20 -24.47
CA GLU A 467 -7.49 -6.24 -25.29
C GLU A 467 -8.32 -7.20 -24.42
N PHE A 468 -7.86 -7.52 -23.21
CA PHE A 468 -8.64 -8.22 -22.19
C PHE A 468 -9.88 -7.43 -21.80
N LEU A 469 -9.76 -6.11 -21.52
CA LEU A 469 -10.90 -5.25 -21.20
C LEU A 469 -11.94 -5.21 -22.33
N ARG A 470 -11.50 -5.09 -23.60
CA ARG A 470 -12.40 -5.17 -24.79
C ARG A 470 -13.11 -6.51 -24.90
N ALA A 471 -12.43 -7.62 -24.60
CA ALA A 471 -12.99 -8.96 -24.77
C ALA A 471 -13.91 -9.41 -23.61
N LEU A 472 -13.72 -8.85 -22.40
CA LEU A 472 -14.38 -9.30 -21.17
C LEU A 472 -15.92 -9.31 -21.25
N PRO A 473 -16.63 -8.29 -21.78
CA PRO A 473 -18.10 -8.30 -21.79
C PRO A 473 -18.70 -9.36 -22.71
N SER A 474 -18.11 -9.59 -23.89
CA SER A 474 -18.54 -10.69 -24.77
C SER A 474 -18.26 -12.04 -24.13
N ALA A 475 -17.07 -12.23 -23.56
CA ALA A 475 -16.69 -13.48 -22.92
C ALA A 475 -17.62 -13.85 -21.75
N LEU A 476 -18.07 -12.87 -20.95
CA LEU A 476 -19.07 -13.04 -19.90
C LEU A 476 -20.44 -13.43 -20.48
N ALA A 477 -20.89 -12.74 -21.54
CA ALA A 477 -22.16 -13.03 -22.19
C ALA A 477 -22.20 -14.44 -22.84
N ASP A 478 -21.08 -14.88 -23.44
CA ASP A 478 -20.94 -16.21 -24.06
C ASP A 478 -21.07 -17.37 -23.06
N VAL A 479 -20.78 -17.13 -21.77
CA VAL A 479 -21.00 -18.07 -20.65
C VAL A 479 -22.26 -17.76 -19.83
N GLY A 480 -23.13 -16.86 -20.31
CA GLY A 480 -24.42 -16.51 -19.70
C GLY A 480 -24.34 -15.57 -18.50
N VAL A 481 -23.16 -15.07 -18.13
CA VAL A 481 -22.98 -14.10 -17.05
C VAL A 481 -23.47 -12.72 -17.50
N ARG A 482 -24.42 -12.15 -16.77
CA ARG A 482 -24.94 -10.80 -17.04
C ARG A 482 -24.18 -9.76 -16.24
N THR A 483 -23.87 -8.63 -16.87
CA THR A 483 -23.26 -7.48 -16.21
C THR A 483 -24.33 -6.56 -15.63
N VAL A 484 -24.08 -6.01 -14.44
CA VAL A 484 -25.07 -5.26 -13.64
C VAL A 484 -24.41 -4.10 -12.90
N HIS A 485 -25.23 -3.18 -12.38
CA HIS A 485 -24.76 -2.10 -11.51
C HIS A 485 -24.61 -2.57 -10.05
N PRO A 486 -23.67 -2.02 -9.26
CA PRO A 486 -23.61 -2.25 -7.81
C PRO A 486 -24.96 -2.02 -7.11
N SER A 487 -25.68 -0.96 -7.49
CA SER A 487 -27.03 -0.67 -7.02
C SER A 487 -28.10 -1.68 -7.47
N ASP A 488 -27.91 -2.44 -8.56
CA ASP A 488 -28.76 -3.59 -8.90
C ASP A 488 -28.49 -4.74 -7.91
N VAL A 489 -27.21 -5.05 -7.64
CA VAL A 489 -26.81 -6.17 -6.75
C VAL A 489 -27.30 -5.95 -5.33
N ALA A 490 -27.17 -4.74 -4.80
CA ALA A 490 -27.58 -4.40 -3.44
C ALA A 490 -29.10 -4.53 -3.16
N GLN A 491 -29.93 -4.81 -4.18
CA GLN A 491 -31.36 -5.12 -4.05
C GLN A 491 -31.64 -6.62 -3.81
N ASN A 492 -30.62 -7.49 -3.89
CA ASN A 492 -30.75 -8.90 -3.54
C ASN A 492 -31.15 -9.09 -2.06
N SER A 493 -31.68 -10.26 -1.73
CA SER A 493 -32.00 -10.61 -0.34
C SER A 493 -30.72 -10.90 0.43
N PRO A 494 -30.35 -10.14 1.48
CA PRO A 494 -29.06 -10.31 2.14
C PRO A 494 -28.86 -11.72 2.68
N TYR A 495 -27.74 -12.34 2.31
CA TYR A 495 -27.35 -13.69 2.73
C TYR A 495 -27.09 -13.78 4.24
N GLY A 496 -26.72 -12.66 4.87
CA GLY A 496 -26.71 -12.48 6.31
C GLY A 496 -26.10 -11.14 6.72
N ASP A 497 -25.99 -10.90 8.02
CA ASP A 497 -25.23 -9.76 8.54
C ASP A 497 -23.75 -10.13 8.72
N ILE A 498 -22.82 -9.22 8.36
CA ILE A 498 -21.37 -9.40 8.54
C ILE A 498 -21.04 -9.50 10.04
N GLY A 499 -21.78 -8.78 10.89
CA GLY A 499 -21.52 -8.61 12.31
C GLY A 499 -20.30 -7.74 12.60
N GLU A 500 -20.12 -7.39 13.87
CA GLU A 500 -18.85 -6.87 14.36
C GLU A 500 -17.78 -7.97 14.25
N THR A 501 -16.85 -7.85 13.29
CA THR A 501 -15.59 -8.60 13.37
C THR A 501 -14.92 -8.24 14.69
N ALA A 502 -14.71 -9.24 15.55
CA ALA A 502 -14.22 -9.02 16.92
C ALA A 502 -12.99 -8.11 16.92
N GLY A 503 -13.02 -7.07 17.77
CA GLY A 503 -12.06 -5.95 17.77
C GLY A 503 -10.59 -6.35 17.99
N PRO A 504 -9.64 -5.40 18.13
CA PRO A 504 -8.21 -5.53 17.77
C PRO A 504 -7.40 -6.76 18.24
N THR A 505 -7.90 -7.57 19.17
CA THR A 505 -7.30 -8.83 19.66
C THR A 505 -8.12 -10.08 19.28
N GLY A 506 -9.06 -9.98 18.34
CA GLY A 506 -10.00 -11.04 17.96
C GLY A 506 -9.38 -12.15 17.10
N PRO A 507 -9.93 -13.39 17.12
CA PRO A 507 -9.45 -14.47 16.26
C PRO A 507 -9.61 -14.20 14.75
N GLY A 508 -10.61 -13.38 14.39
CA GLY A 508 -10.90 -12.96 13.01
C GLY A 508 -10.11 -11.74 12.54
N ASN A 509 -9.03 -11.36 13.23
CA ASN A 509 -8.05 -10.38 12.71
C ASN A 509 -7.46 -10.91 11.40
N SER A 510 -7.97 -10.46 10.26
CA SER A 510 -7.42 -10.84 8.96
C SER A 510 -6.01 -10.24 8.82
N GLN A 511 -5.07 -10.96 8.20
CA GLN A 511 -3.66 -10.53 8.24
C GLN A 511 -3.36 -9.27 7.40
N GLY A 512 -4.35 -8.72 6.69
CA GLY A 512 -4.30 -7.39 6.08
C GLY A 512 -4.66 -6.24 7.04
N GLN A 513 -5.27 -6.49 8.21
CA GLN A 513 -5.70 -5.46 9.15
C GLN A 513 -4.59 -4.95 10.10
N GLN A 514 -3.42 -5.60 10.14
CA GLN A 514 -2.31 -5.17 11.02
C GLN A 514 -1.53 -4.00 10.41
N ARG A 515 -1.86 -2.78 10.86
CA ARG A 515 -1.11 -1.55 10.54
C ARG A 515 0.32 -1.62 11.10
N THR A 516 1.27 -1.03 10.39
CA THR A 516 2.63 -0.80 10.91
C THR A 516 2.63 0.30 11.97
N ILE A 517 3.68 0.35 12.81
CA ILE A 517 3.87 1.47 13.76
C ILE A 517 3.88 2.80 13.01
N LEU A 518 4.53 2.87 11.84
CA LEU A 518 4.59 4.09 11.01
C LEU A 518 3.20 4.57 10.58
N GLN A 519 2.33 3.65 10.15
CA GLN A 519 0.93 3.96 9.81
C GLN A 519 0.13 4.42 11.03
N HIS A 520 0.37 3.83 12.20
CA HIS A 520 -0.31 4.20 13.43
C HIS A 520 0.08 5.62 13.90
N SER A 521 1.39 5.92 13.98
CA SER A 521 1.90 7.24 14.34
C SER A 521 1.42 8.33 13.37
N ALA A 522 1.38 8.03 12.06
CA ALA A 522 0.90 8.96 11.04
C ALA A 522 -0.61 9.24 11.14
N LEU A 523 -1.43 8.22 11.42
CA LEU A 523 -2.89 8.37 11.59
C LEU A 523 -3.24 9.15 12.87
N GLU A 524 -2.61 8.83 14.02
CA GLU A 524 -2.83 9.58 15.26
C GLU A 524 -2.43 11.06 15.11
N ALA A 525 -1.31 11.33 14.41
CA ALA A 525 -0.88 12.68 14.12
C ALA A 525 -1.84 13.42 13.17
N LEU A 526 -2.38 12.75 12.14
CA LEU A 526 -3.36 13.34 11.23
C LEU A 526 -4.64 13.77 11.94
N GLU A 527 -5.20 12.90 12.77
CA GLU A 527 -6.46 13.15 13.49
C GLU A 527 -6.29 14.33 14.46
N ALA A 528 -5.21 14.33 15.25
CA ALA A 528 -4.88 15.43 16.15
C ALA A 528 -4.63 16.75 15.40
N ALA A 529 -3.92 16.69 14.27
CA ALA A 529 -3.63 17.86 13.44
C ALA A 529 -4.90 18.55 12.93
N GLY A 530 -6.00 17.82 12.71
CA GLY A 530 -7.29 18.38 12.29
C GLY A 530 -7.88 19.46 13.21
N SER A 531 -7.41 19.55 14.46
CA SER A 531 -7.75 20.64 15.41
C SER A 531 -6.61 21.65 15.67
N LEU A 532 -5.46 21.48 15.01
CA LEU A 532 -4.25 22.29 15.18
C LEU A 532 -3.85 23.07 13.91
N VAL A 533 -4.26 22.60 12.74
CA VAL A 533 -4.02 23.25 11.45
C VAL A 533 -5.01 24.38 11.16
N ALA A 534 -4.51 25.47 10.56
CA ALA A 534 -5.31 26.62 10.13
C ALA A 534 -5.64 26.58 8.62
N ASP A 535 -4.85 25.84 7.85
CA ASP A 535 -5.05 25.58 6.42
C ASP A 535 -5.63 24.18 6.28
N ARG A 536 -6.97 24.07 6.20
CA ARG A 536 -7.65 22.77 6.08
C ARG A 536 -7.43 22.14 4.72
N GLU A 537 -7.43 22.91 3.64
CA GLU A 537 -7.25 22.39 2.27
C GLU A 537 -6.02 21.49 2.18
N ILE A 538 -4.87 22.00 2.66
CA ILE A 538 -3.61 21.24 2.65
C ILE A 538 -3.64 20.02 3.59
N TRP A 539 -4.33 20.09 4.73
CA TRP A 539 -4.47 18.94 5.63
C TRP A 539 -5.41 17.87 5.07
N CYS A 540 -6.50 18.25 4.39
CA CYS A 540 -7.41 17.32 3.72
C CYS A 540 -6.69 16.52 2.61
N TYR A 541 -5.80 17.15 1.81
CA TYR A 541 -4.94 16.40 0.89
C TYR A 541 -3.98 15.42 1.61
N LEU A 542 -3.54 15.71 2.83
CA LEU A 542 -2.72 14.78 3.63
C LEU A 542 -3.53 13.61 4.23
N LEU A 543 -4.86 13.62 4.12
CA LEU A 543 -5.71 12.49 4.49
C LEU A 543 -5.76 11.40 3.39
N ASP A 544 -5.20 11.64 2.21
CA ASP A 544 -5.22 10.68 1.10
C ASP A 544 -4.67 9.30 1.51
N THR A 545 -5.46 8.27 1.26
CA THR A 545 -5.13 6.86 1.57
C THR A 545 -3.78 6.40 1.04
N GLU A 546 -3.30 6.90 -0.11
CA GLU A 546 -2.01 6.54 -0.69
C GLU A 546 -0.85 6.90 0.25
N HIS A 547 -0.98 7.94 1.06
CA HIS A 547 0.04 8.29 2.05
C HIS A 547 0.22 7.16 3.07
N ILE A 548 -0.88 6.64 3.62
CA ILE A 548 -0.86 5.55 4.61
C ILE A 548 -0.57 4.20 3.94
N ARG A 549 -0.99 4.00 2.68
CA ARG A 549 -0.67 2.81 1.86
C ARG A 549 0.84 2.68 1.63
N ARG A 550 1.54 3.79 1.36
CA ARG A 550 3.02 3.83 1.20
C ARG A 550 3.80 3.61 2.49
N MET A 551 3.15 3.69 3.65
CA MET A 551 3.71 3.34 4.96
C MET A 551 3.43 1.87 5.35
N ALA A 552 2.69 1.13 4.52
CA ALA A 552 2.54 -0.31 4.66
C ALA A 552 3.81 -1.02 4.15
N MET A 553 4.48 -1.78 5.02
CA MET A 553 5.58 -2.68 4.64
C MET A 553 5.07 -3.95 3.93
N ARG A 554 3.76 -4.05 3.70
CA ARG A 554 3.06 -5.13 2.99
C ARG A 554 1.92 -4.51 2.18
N PRO A 555 2.04 -4.34 0.86
CA PRO A 555 0.93 -3.87 0.03
C PRO A 555 -0.24 -4.89 0.07
N THR A 556 -1.46 -4.39 0.24
CA THR A 556 -2.70 -5.17 0.06
C THR A 556 -3.10 -5.19 -1.41
N ALA A 557 -3.52 -6.35 -1.89
CA ALA A 557 -3.65 -6.64 -3.32
C ALA A 557 -5.02 -6.31 -3.93
N CYS A 558 -6.08 -6.26 -3.11
CA CYS A 558 -7.46 -6.48 -3.54
C CYS A 558 -7.94 -5.54 -4.67
N GLY A 559 -7.77 -5.96 -5.92
CA GLY A 559 -8.07 -5.14 -7.10
C GLY A 559 -7.10 -3.96 -7.33
N ARG A 560 -5.91 -4.01 -6.74
CA ARG A 560 -4.95 -2.90 -6.61
C ARG A 560 -3.50 -3.34 -6.89
N PRO A 561 -2.64 -2.47 -7.45
CA PRO A 561 -1.27 -2.81 -7.76
C PRO A 561 -0.40 -3.05 -6.52
N LEU A 562 0.39 -4.12 -6.50
CA LEU A 562 1.39 -4.36 -5.46
C LEU A 562 2.62 -3.45 -5.62
N TYR A 563 2.70 -2.40 -4.80
CA TYR A 563 3.91 -1.58 -4.69
C TYR A 563 4.97 -2.27 -3.80
N ALA A 564 5.91 -2.96 -4.43
CA ALA A 564 7.08 -3.53 -3.76
C ALA A 564 8.07 -2.42 -3.35
N VAL A 565 7.90 -1.87 -2.14
CA VAL A 565 8.80 -0.87 -1.53
C VAL A 565 9.79 -1.52 -0.56
N SER A 566 11.01 -0.98 -0.47
CA SER A 566 11.96 -1.37 0.57
C SER A 566 11.64 -0.68 1.91
N HIS A 567 12.06 -1.30 3.03
CA HIS A 567 11.93 -0.71 4.37
C HIS A 567 12.50 0.73 4.46
N GLN A 568 13.53 1.05 3.67
CA GLN A 568 14.13 2.37 3.62
C GLN A 568 13.20 3.38 2.94
N GLU A 569 12.62 3.03 1.78
CA GLU A 569 11.66 3.89 1.07
C GLU A 569 10.37 4.11 1.89
N THR A 570 9.87 3.07 2.57
CA THR A 570 8.75 3.18 3.53
C THR A 570 9.05 4.19 4.64
N TYR A 571 10.26 4.12 5.23
CA TYR A 571 10.68 5.03 6.30
C TYR A 571 10.94 6.45 5.80
N ASP A 572 11.58 6.62 4.64
CA ASP A 572 11.86 7.94 4.05
C ASP A 572 10.56 8.66 3.64
N TYR A 573 9.54 7.91 3.22
CA TYR A 573 8.20 8.43 2.95
C TYR A 573 7.50 8.87 4.25
N PHE A 574 7.47 8.02 5.28
CA PHE A 574 6.97 8.38 6.61
C PHE A 574 7.67 9.62 7.20
N ALA A 575 9.00 9.67 7.10
CA ALA A 575 9.79 10.79 7.60
C ALA A 575 9.56 12.08 6.80
N SER A 576 9.24 11.99 5.50
CA SER A 576 8.80 13.13 4.69
C SER A 576 7.42 13.62 5.10
N PHE A 577 6.47 12.70 5.28
CA PHE A 577 5.10 12.99 5.71
C PHE A 577 5.06 13.70 7.08
N MET A 578 5.68 13.10 8.11
CA MET A 578 5.69 13.67 9.47
C MET A 578 6.38 15.05 9.53
N ARG A 579 7.36 15.31 8.64
CA ARG A 579 8.02 16.63 8.52
C ARG A 579 7.14 17.68 7.85
N ILE A 580 6.31 17.28 6.88
CA ILE A 580 5.31 18.14 6.24
C ILE A 580 4.21 18.49 7.26
N LEU A 581 3.65 17.48 7.93
CA LEU A 581 2.56 17.64 8.90
C LEU A 581 2.99 18.50 10.10
N SER A 582 4.12 18.18 10.74
CA SER A 582 4.68 18.96 11.85
C SER A 582 4.91 20.43 11.47
N HIS A 583 5.46 20.69 10.27
CA HIS A 583 5.66 22.06 9.81
C HIS A 583 4.34 22.79 9.50
N LEU A 584 3.31 22.09 9.02
CA LEU A 584 1.96 22.65 8.85
C LEU A 584 1.35 23.09 10.19
N GLU A 585 1.50 22.28 11.25
CA GLU A 585 1.07 22.62 12.60
C GLU A 585 1.89 23.79 13.19
N GLU A 586 3.22 23.79 13.04
CA GLU A 586 4.08 24.89 13.49
C GLU A 586 3.74 26.22 12.80
N ARG A 587 3.44 26.19 11.50
CA ARG A 587 2.98 27.37 10.75
C ARG A 587 1.60 27.83 11.26
N SER A 588 0.68 26.90 11.50
CA SER A 588 -0.69 27.17 11.98
C SER A 588 -0.75 27.70 13.41
N ALA A 589 0.19 27.31 14.26
CA ALA A 589 0.31 27.81 15.62
C ALA A 589 0.43 29.35 15.69
N THR A 590 0.93 30.00 14.63
CA THR A 590 1.05 31.47 14.58
C THR A 590 -0.29 32.21 14.50
N SER A 591 -1.36 31.54 14.03
CA SER A 591 -2.73 32.05 14.00
C SER A 591 -3.65 31.40 15.05
N ALA A 592 -3.18 30.38 15.77
CA ALA A 592 -3.95 29.67 16.77
C ALA A 592 -4.20 30.51 18.04
N ARG A 593 -5.36 30.29 18.67
CA ARG A 593 -5.81 30.95 19.92
C ARG A 593 -4.78 30.88 21.06
N SER A 594 -3.95 29.84 21.09
CA SER A 594 -2.78 29.80 21.97
C SER A 594 -1.63 29.12 21.25
N GLN A 595 -0.77 29.90 20.58
CA GLN A 595 0.44 29.42 19.89
C GLN A 595 1.23 28.41 20.74
N ARG A 596 1.46 28.69 22.03
CA ARG A 596 2.17 27.76 22.92
C ARG A 596 1.41 26.45 23.12
N ALA A 597 0.07 26.45 23.15
CA ALA A 597 -0.68 25.21 23.30
C ALA A 597 -0.64 24.35 22.03
N THR A 598 -0.81 24.95 20.85
CA THR A 598 -0.63 24.27 19.57
C THR A 598 0.79 23.73 19.43
N LEU A 599 1.82 24.53 19.74
CA LEU A 599 3.21 24.07 19.68
C LEU A 599 3.52 22.93 20.67
N SER A 600 2.86 22.86 21.82
CA SER A 600 3.04 21.75 22.77
C SER A 600 2.19 20.51 22.45
N LEU A 601 1.22 20.59 21.53
CA LEU A 601 0.37 19.47 21.12
C LEU A 601 0.77 18.84 19.77
N ARG A 602 1.47 19.60 18.91
CA ARG A 602 1.92 19.19 17.56
C ARG A 602 2.68 17.86 17.52
N CYS A 603 2.70 17.23 16.35
CA CYS A 603 3.67 16.19 16.03
C CYS A 603 5.04 16.80 15.67
N VAL A 604 6.10 16.01 15.78
CA VAL A 604 7.49 16.38 15.45
C VAL A 604 8.07 15.39 14.43
N PRO A 605 8.96 15.82 13.52
CA PRO A 605 9.56 14.92 12.55
C PRO A 605 10.48 13.89 13.22
N PRO A 606 10.80 12.74 12.58
CA PRO A 606 11.57 11.68 13.22
C PRO A 606 12.95 12.11 13.74
N GLU A 607 13.63 13.05 13.06
CA GLU A 607 14.89 13.64 13.57
C GLU A 607 14.76 14.42 14.91
N SER A 608 13.54 14.54 15.45
CA SER A 608 13.22 15.15 16.75
C SER A 608 12.35 14.25 17.65
N ALA A 609 12.02 13.02 17.24
CA ALA A 609 11.18 12.11 18.01
C ALA A 609 11.86 11.60 19.29
N PHE A 610 11.07 11.20 20.29
CA PHE A 610 11.57 10.53 21.48
C PHE A 610 11.78 9.04 21.19
N TYR A 611 13.02 8.61 20.98
CA TYR A 611 13.36 7.20 20.72
C TYR A 611 13.54 6.42 22.02
N PHE A 612 12.72 5.39 22.23
CA PHE A 612 12.80 4.53 23.40
C PHE A 612 14.00 3.55 23.32
N SER A 613 14.70 3.33 24.43
CA SER A 613 15.89 2.48 24.55
C SER A 613 16.04 1.92 25.96
N SER A 614 16.66 0.73 26.08
CA SER A 614 17.16 0.21 27.35
C SER A 614 18.68 0.29 27.41
N TYR A 615 19.27 -0.17 28.52
CA TYR A 615 20.72 -0.27 28.70
C TYR A 615 21.42 -1.16 27.65
N ASP A 616 20.71 -2.16 27.11
CA ASP A 616 21.26 -3.18 26.21
C ASP A 616 21.03 -2.87 24.72
N ARG A 617 19.92 -2.20 24.36
CA ARG A 617 19.50 -1.98 22.97
C ARG A 617 18.44 -0.88 22.81
N PRO A 618 18.28 -0.31 21.59
CA PRO A 618 17.07 0.43 21.23
C PRO A 618 15.81 -0.42 21.42
N ALA A 619 14.70 0.19 21.81
CA ALA A 619 13.44 -0.51 22.07
C ALA A 619 12.60 -0.76 20.81
N GLY A 620 12.89 -0.05 19.71
CA GLY A 620 12.28 -0.26 18.39
C GLY A 620 11.06 0.63 18.08
N TYR A 621 10.68 1.53 19.00
CA TYR A 621 9.58 2.47 18.85
C TYR A 621 9.99 3.88 19.31
N ALA A 622 9.22 4.89 18.88
CA ALA A 622 9.46 6.30 19.18
C ALA A 622 8.13 7.04 19.35
N ALA A 623 8.14 8.17 20.06
CA ALA A 623 7.01 9.08 20.17
C ALA A 623 7.28 10.41 19.45
N HIS A 624 6.35 10.80 18.59
CA HIS A 624 6.37 12.00 17.75
C HIS A 624 5.47 13.11 18.28
N SER A 625 4.68 12.89 19.35
CA SER A 625 3.87 13.92 20.01
C SER A 625 3.77 13.67 21.51
N LEU A 626 3.22 14.61 22.29
CA LEU A 626 2.89 14.32 23.69
C LEU A 626 1.85 13.20 23.83
N GLN A 627 0.89 13.10 22.89
CA GLN A 627 -0.13 12.04 22.94
C GLN A 627 0.47 10.67 22.66
N GLU A 628 1.33 10.54 21.64
CA GLU A 628 2.02 9.28 21.38
C GLU A 628 2.96 8.90 22.54
N LEU A 629 3.59 9.89 23.22
CA LEU A 629 4.36 9.63 24.44
C LEU A 629 3.46 9.09 25.57
N ALA A 630 2.27 9.66 25.77
CA ALA A 630 1.32 9.17 26.77
C ALA A 630 0.86 7.73 26.44
N ASN A 631 0.45 7.48 25.19
CA ASN A 631 0.02 6.18 24.69
C ASN A 631 1.11 5.11 24.88
N MET A 632 2.36 5.42 24.47
CA MET A 632 3.50 4.50 24.59
C MET A 632 3.83 4.17 26.06
N LEU A 633 3.68 5.13 26.99
CA LEU A 633 3.97 4.90 28.42
C LEU A 633 3.03 3.89 29.09
N GLU A 634 1.83 3.62 28.53
CA GLU A 634 0.92 2.60 29.07
C GLU A 634 1.50 1.18 28.99
N PHE A 635 2.31 0.90 27.96
CA PHE A 635 2.90 -0.42 27.69
C PHE A 635 4.44 -0.47 27.65
N THR A 636 5.13 0.68 27.69
CA THR A 636 6.61 0.74 27.80
C THR A 636 7.10 -0.04 29.03
N PRO A 637 8.11 -0.93 28.92
CA PRO A 637 8.69 -1.64 30.06
C PRO A 637 9.35 -0.71 31.10
N ASP A 638 9.25 -1.08 32.38
CA ASP A 638 9.75 -0.24 33.48
C ASP A 638 11.29 -0.05 33.45
N ASP A 639 12.06 -0.96 32.84
CA ASP A 639 13.50 -0.82 32.65
C ASP A 639 13.87 0.19 31.56
N VAL A 640 13.05 0.32 30.52
CA VAL A 640 13.15 1.36 29.47
C VAL A 640 12.80 2.73 30.07
N VAL A 641 11.75 2.81 30.89
CA VAL A 641 11.43 4.06 31.60
C VAL A 641 12.56 4.46 32.55
N ARG A 642 13.07 3.52 33.38
CA ARG A 642 14.17 3.82 34.31
C ARG A 642 15.42 4.29 33.58
N TYR A 643 15.81 3.66 32.46
CA TYR A 643 16.93 4.11 31.63
C TYR A 643 16.81 5.59 31.26
N HIS A 644 15.65 6.00 30.75
CA HIS A 644 15.43 7.39 30.35
C HIS A 644 15.25 8.37 31.53
N VAL A 645 14.70 7.91 32.66
CA VAL A 645 14.59 8.72 33.90
C VAL A 645 15.98 9.00 34.48
N GLU A 646 16.83 7.98 34.67
CA GLU A 646 18.21 8.13 35.18
C GLU A 646 19.06 9.10 34.34
N ARG A 647 18.77 9.16 33.04
CA ARG A 647 19.42 10.05 32.08
C ARG A 647 18.76 11.43 31.96
N GLY A 648 17.55 11.61 32.49
CA GLY A 648 16.76 12.82 32.32
C GLY A 648 16.31 13.06 30.87
N ASP A 649 16.08 12.01 30.09
CA ASP A 649 15.72 12.14 28.66
C ASP A 649 14.30 12.71 28.48
N PHE A 650 13.32 12.24 29.26
CA PHE A 650 11.92 12.70 29.16
C PHE A 650 11.78 14.22 29.38
N TYR A 651 12.29 14.77 30.49
CA TYR A 651 12.16 16.21 30.76
C TYR A 651 12.92 17.06 29.74
N ARG A 652 14.08 16.59 29.25
CA ARG A 652 14.87 17.31 28.24
C ARG A 652 14.15 17.37 26.90
N TRP A 653 13.52 16.28 26.46
CA TRP A 653 12.73 16.27 25.23
C TRP A 653 11.51 17.19 25.33
N VAL A 654 10.78 17.14 26.45
CA VAL A 654 9.62 18.01 26.68
C VAL A 654 10.00 19.49 26.74
N ASP A 655 11.15 19.84 27.34
CA ASP A 655 11.63 21.23 27.41
C ASP A 655 12.18 21.73 26.07
N GLN A 656 13.00 20.93 25.39
CA GLN A 656 13.85 21.38 24.28
C GLN A 656 13.25 21.13 22.89
N VAL A 657 12.34 20.15 22.74
CA VAL A 657 11.71 19.79 21.45
C VAL A 657 10.22 20.18 21.44
N ILE A 658 9.48 19.77 22.46
CA ILE A 658 8.06 20.14 22.61
C ILE A 658 7.89 21.59 23.09
N GLY A 659 8.88 22.13 23.79
CA GLY A 659 8.91 23.53 24.25
C GLY A 659 8.05 23.79 25.49
N ASP A 660 7.65 22.76 26.25
CA ASP A 660 6.80 22.92 27.41
C ASP A 660 7.52 22.80 28.76
N ALA A 661 8.31 23.83 29.07
CA ALA A 661 8.97 24.03 30.37
C ALA A 661 8.07 23.91 31.62
N LYS A 662 6.72 23.94 31.50
CA LYS A 662 5.82 23.64 32.65
C LYS A 662 5.76 22.13 32.90
N LEU A 663 5.50 21.33 31.88
CA LEU A 663 5.46 19.88 31.97
C LEU A 663 6.85 19.31 32.25
N ALA A 664 7.91 19.82 31.61
CA ALA A 664 9.28 19.35 31.84
C ALA A 664 9.68 19.45 33.32
N LYS A 665 9.38 20.57 33.98
CA LYS A 665 9.61 20.75 35.42
C LYS A 665 8.73 19.86 36.30
N GLU A 666 7.53 19.53 35.83
CA GLU A 666 6.55 18.70 36.55
C GLU A 666 6.90 17.21 36.52
N ILE A 667 7.50 16.73 35.43
CA ILE A 667 7.96 15.34 35.27
C ILE A 667 9.41 15.10 35.69
N GLN A 668 10.18 16.16 35.98
CA GLN A 668 11.63 16.07 36.26
C GLN A 668 11.97 15.07 37.38
N ASP A 669 11.14 15.01 38.43
CA ASP A 669 11.35 14.19 39.62
C ASP A 669 10.40 12.97 39.66
N ILE A 670 9.85 12.54 38.52
CA ILE A 670 8.92 11.39 38.44
C ILE A 670 9.64 10.15 37.90
N GLU A 671 9.90 9.19 38.80
CA GLU A 671 10.49 7.88 38.45
C GLU A 671 9.44 6.83 38.04
N ASP A 672 8.18 7.00 38.46
CA ASP A 672 7.10 6.03 38.24
C ASP A 672 6.40 6.24 36.89
N ARG A 673 6.34 5.17 36.08
CA ARG A 673 5.77 5.17 34.73
C ARG A 673 4.30 5.59 34.66
N ALA A 674 3.47 5.12 35.58
CA ALA A 674 2.03 5.43 35.57
C ALA A 674 1.78 6.89 35.96
N ARG A 675 2.56 7.43 36.91
CA ARG A 675 2.53 8.85 37.31
C ARG A 675 3.09 9.75 36.21
N LEU A 676 4.11 9.29 35.47
CA LEU A 676 4.68 10.00 34.32
C LEU A 676 3.62 10.13 33.20
N GLY A 677 3.00 9.03 32.78
CA GLY A 677 1.91 9.04 31.80
C GLY A 677 0.73 9.91 32.25
N SER A 678 0.32 9.81 33.51
CA SER A 678 -0.76 10.63 34.09
C SER A 678 -0.46 12.13 34.01
N ALA A 679 0.78 12.56 34.32
CA ALA A 679 1.18 13.96 34.27
C ALA A 679 1.23 14.51 32.82
N VAL A 680 1.66 13.67 31.86
CA VAL A 680 1.60 14.02 30.43
C VAL A 680 0.15 14.17 29.97
N GLN A 681 -0.75 13.24 30.32
CA GLN A 681 -2.15 13.30 29.91
C GLN A 681 -2.91 14.47 30.56
N GLU A 682 -2.76 14.74 31.87
CA GLU A 682 -3.37 15.93 32.50
C GLU A 682 -2.90 17.23 31.82
N ARG A 683 -1.65 17.25 31.34
CA ARG A 683 -1.13 18.38 30.59
C ARG A 683 -1.78 18.51 29.22
N ILE A 684 -1.90 17.43 28.44
CA ILE A 684 -2.56 17.41 27.12
C ILE A 684 -4.00 17.92 27.24
N ASP A 685 -4.75 17.36 28.19
CA ASP A 685 -6.09 17.81 28.59
C ASP A 685 -6.14 19.32 28.84
N THR A 686 -5.18 19.84 29.60
CA THR A 686 -5.05 21.26 29.97
C THR A 686 -4.64 22.14 28.78
N LEU A 687 -4.03 21.58 27.73
CA LEU A 687 -3.67 22.28 26.50
C LEU A 687 -4.88 22.35 25.54
N TRP A 688 -5.60 21.24 25.33
CA TRP A 688 -6.85 21.23 24.55
C TRP A 688 -7.92 22.16 25.13
N LYS A 689 -8.06 22.20 26.47
CA LYS A 689 -8.94 23.13 27.21
C LYS A 689 -8.54 24.62 27.08
N ARG A 690 -7.46 24.96 26.37
CA ARG A 690 -7.05 26.35 26.03
C ARG A 690 -7.29 26.72 24.57
N LEU A 691 -7.43 25.73 23.70
CA LEU A 691 -7.77 25.91 22.29
C LEU A 691 -9.29 26.01 22.11
N ARG A 692 -10.06 25.21 22.87
CA ARG A 692 -11.50 25.38 23.13
C ARG A 692 -11.78 26.64 23.96
#